data_AF-D2VKE7-F1
#
_entry.id   AF-D2VKE7-F1
#
_cell.length_a   1.000
_cell.length_b   1.000
_cell.length_c   1.000
_cell.angle_alpha   90.00
_cell.angle_beta   90.00
_cell.angle_gamma   90.00
#
_symmetry.space_group_name_H-M   'P 1'
#
loop_
_entity.id
_entity.type
_entity.pdbx_description
1 polymer ?
#
loop_
_entity_poly.entity_id
_entity_poly.type
_entity_poly.pdbx_seq_one_letter_code
_entity_poly.pdbx_strand_id
1 'polypeptide(L)'
;MEQSNFDAGGGSELISIQELIKKIQSLHSHFNDDHELHHPFRSIYLYGSSVYENKACKLVHNIRDDDDDSEGYLMIREGVVVGDLDILLVRDGFHHSGLKDLIHEEDRDEKDVFFEQDITLHFKLKGSKGNWYDIETHIMSTSIFMETIRQHKGITCQYVFMDRNEFVIYEDELMGWFRCFWFRNFHFHRRLFRRMIVREADVWCYSKARRLITIEKDYEKGKKNLIHGIRYFRLSNQILENLTINDYTVTNDLKKQVLSQNSTDWKYWEEMFEPMYLSERDEFNKKVDLHIQGGLKVASEYSEKVGVSTLCNIIEDHGLQYLSLNFSTDIIPLAIFDQNGEELDLVKYLTCESLIRVLLMGVKLNSEDYRHHILKQLSNLESDIRGYSILFKITQLEEMERIDETIPRKPLRETNGIVMSATVTDSLEITYKPVAVPLPKVYDEFRWLNTSTKNKTQSSQLSLLEVDEITSISKNYRGDTYILYNYCGKWRWSHPNEDLQYFTKLSNVRHSSGNEKEQFCSLLSPGANFEELNARLDNHTNKNFIFVKPISENYLSLIAVRDLTNNTILDLEPFSNLLFDCKYIQKENIGMLKKKALEMSSDLLYKLPYKCSSQHEKDIVTLLKYLYYLSNSLGFCYDGFNINLKLKSGR
;
A
#
# COMPACT_ATOMS: atom_id res chain seq x y z
N MET A 1 56.33 31.36 3.21
CA MET A 1 55.04 31.41 3.91
C MET A 1 54.61 29.98 4.11
N GLU A 2 54.73 29.53 5.35
CA GLU A 2 54.40 28.19 5.82
C GLU A 2 52.94 27.88 5.56
N GLN A 3 52.65 26.66 5.13
CA GLN A 3 51.31 26.09 5.17
C GLN A 3 50.86 26.04 6.63
N SER A 4 49.99 26.97 7.02
CA SER A 4 49.30 26.92 8.30
C SER A 4 48.38 25.70 8.32
N ASN A 5 48.81 24.65 9.01
CA ASN A 5 47.89 23.66 9.56
C ASN A 5 46.91 24.42 10.45
N PHE A 6 45.71 24.65 9.92
CA PHE A 6 44.57 24.94 10.76
C PHE A 6 44.28 23.66 11.55
N ASP A 7 44.93 23.54 12.71
CA ASP A 7 44.38 22.80 13.85
C ASP A 7 43.11 23.56 14.27
N ALA A 8 42.02 23.30 13.54
CA ALA A 8 40.68 23.66 13.97
C ALA A 8 40.30 22.70 15.10
N GLY A 9 40.77 23.00 16.32
CA GLY A 9 40.21 22.51 17.57
C GLY A 9 38.79 23.04 17.79
N GLY A 10 37.92 22.95 16.78
CA GLY A 10 36.51 23.21 16.90
C GLY A 10 35.85 22.02 17.57
N GLY A 11 35.63 22.11 18.88
CA GLY A 11 34.96 21.07 19.64
C GLY A 11 33.51 20.90 19.16
N SER A 12 33.09 19.72 18.74
CA SER A 12 31.66 19.46 18.48
C SER A 12 30.78 19.74 19.72
N GLU A 13 29.54 20.20 19.52
CA GLU A 13 28.55 20.22 20.59
C GLU A 13 27.81 18.89 20.56
N LEU A 14 27.86 18.15 21.67
CA LEU A 14 27.16 16.88 21.81
C LEU A 14 25.81 17.14 22.46
N ILE A 15 24.74 16.68 21.83
CA ILE A 15 23.48 16.38 22.53
C ILE A 15 23.52 14.89 22.82
N SER A 16 23.43 14.52 24.10
CA SER A 16 23.33 13.11 24.46
C SER A 16 22.04 12.54 23.90
N ILE A 17 22.13 11.53 23.03
CA ILE A 17 20.94 10.81 22.55
C ILE A 17 20.23 10.19 23.75
N GLN A 18 20.96 9.74 24.77
CA GLN A 18 20.37 9.26 25.99
C GLN A 18 19.61 10.35 26.76
N GLU A 19 20.06 11.61 26.80
CA GLU A 19 19.29 12.69 27.43
C GLU A 19 18.02 13.02 26.63
N LEU A 20 18.13 13.06 25.30
CA LEU A 20 16.97 13.23 24.42
C LEU A 20 15.98 12.08 24.58
N ILE A 21 16.45 10.83 24.54
CA ILE A 21 15.64 9.63 24.78
C ILE A 21 15.06 9.64 26.19
N LYS A 22 15.83 9.97 27.24
CA LYS A 22 15.33 10.08 28.62
C LYS A 22 14.27 11.17 28.74
N LYS A 23 14.43 12.30 28.03
CA LYS A 23 13.43 13.37 28.02
C LYS A 23 12.15 12.90 27.33
N ILE A 24 12.28 12.26 26.18
CA ILE A 24 11.17 11.63 25.44
C ILE A 24 10.49 10.56 26.31
N GLN A 25 11.25 9.71 27.00
CA GLN A 25 10.77 8.68 27.91
C GLN A 25 10.11 9.28 29.15
N SER A 26 10.59 10.41 29.67
CA SER A 26 9.94 11.12 30.79
C SER A 26 8.61 11.75 30.39
N LEU A 27 8.49 12.18 29.13
CA LEU A 27 7.20 12.56 28.56
C LEU A 27 6.31 11.32 28.40
N HIS A 28 6.91 10.18 28.03
CA HIS A 28 6.23 8.89 27.87
C HIS A 28 5.71 8.28 29.17
N SER A 29 6.40 8.43 30.31
CA SER A 29 5.90 7.93 31.59
C SER A 29 4.57 8.57 32.01
N HIS A 30 4.17 9.68 31.38
CA HIS A 30 2.86 10.30 31.55
C HIS A 30 1.79 9.70 30.63
N PHE A 31 2.17 8.85 29.67
CA PHE A 31 1.30 8.25 28.65
C PHE A 31 1.13 6.73 28.80
N ASN A 32 1.71 6.09 29.81
CA ASN A 32 1.66 4.63 29.99
C ASN A 32 1.27 4.28 31.44
N ASP A 33 0.09 3.66 31.61
CA ASP A 33 -0.28 2.96 32.86
C ASP A 33 0.32 1.53 32.92
N ASP A 34 0.77 0.99 31.78
CA ASP A 34 1.35 -0.35 31.69
C ASP A 34 2.89 -0.30 31.74
N HIS A 35 3.45 -0.75 32.86
CA HIS A 35 4.87 -0.74 33.20
C HIS A 35 5.75 -1.80 32.48
N GLU A 36 5.22 -2.59 31.53
CA GLU A 36 5.90 -3.77 30.98
C GLU A 36 6.44 -3.66 29.54
N LEU A 37 6.48 -2.46 28.94
CA LEU A 37 7.07 -2.30 27.60
C LEU A 37 8.56 -1.94 27.68
N HIS A 38 9.42 -2.95 27.46
CA HIS A 38 10.88 -2.78 27.40
C HIS A 38 11.36 -1.86 26.26
N HIS A 39 10.56 -1.64 25.21
CA HIS A 39 10.85 -0.70 24.13
C HIS A 39 9.60 0.14 23.78
N PRO A 40 9.55 1.42 24.18
CA PRO A 40 8.36 2.26 23.96
C PRO A 40 8.21 2.78 22.52
N PHE A 41 9.24 2.65 21.68
CA PHE A 41 9.26 3.14 20.30
C PHE A 41 9.67 2.02 19.34
N ARG A 42 9.11 2.08 18.14
CA ARG A 42 9.46 1.26 16.97
C ARG A 42 10.57 1.91 16.16
N SER A 43 10.55 3.24 16.05
CA SER A 43 11.60 4.00 15.36
C SER A 43 11.64 5.47 15.78
N ILE A 44 12.81 6.08 15.62
CA ILE A 44 13.14 7.47 15.91
C ILE A 44 13.94 8.00 14.71
N TYR A 45 13.37 8.94 13.97
CA TYR A 45 13.99 9.55 12.80
C TYR A 45 14.30 11.02 13.04
N LEU A 46 15.43 11.49 12.53
CA LEU A 46 15.73 12.91 12.40
C LEU A 46 15.30 13.40 11.04
N TYR A 47 14.68 14.57 11.01
CA TYR A 47 14.32 15.20 9.76
C TYR A 47 14.30 16.72 9.82
N GLY A 48 13.89 17.31 8.71
CA GLY A 48 13.70 18.75 8.63
C GLY A 48 14.83 19.46 7.92
N SER A 49 14.63 20.76 7.73
CA SER A 49 15.54 21.55 6.90
C SER A 49 16.93 21.65 7.53
N SER A 50 17.01 21.70 8.86
CA SER A 50 18.26 21.69 9.63
C SER A 50 19.09 20.41 9.41
N VAL A 51 18.42 19.27 9.22
CA VAL A 51 19.04 17.95 8.98
C VAL A 51 19.54 17.82 7.54
N TYR A 52 18.80 18.34 6.56
CA TYR A 52 19.19 18.28 5.14
C TYR A 52 20.31 19.26 4.76
N GLU A 53 20.33 20.44 5.39
CA GLU A 53 21.19 21.54 4.99
C GLU A 53 22.62 21.40 5.50
N ASN A 54 22.77 20.77 6.65
CA ASN A 54 24.04 20.58 7.30
C ASN A 54 24.27 19.09 7.44
N LYS A 55 25.45 18.60 7.08
CA LYS A 55 25.96 17.26 7.49
C LYS A 55 26.17 17.18 9.02
N ALA A 56 25.31 17.87 9.79
CA ALA A 56 25.41 18.20 11.19
C ALA A 56 24.98 17.06 12.09
N CYS A 57 24.33 16.03 11.56
CA CYS A 57 24.02 14.83 12.31
C CYS A 57 24.63 13.66 11.55
N LYS A 58 25.94 13.46 11.67
CA LYS A 58 26.43 12.08 11.55
C LYS A 58 26.17 11.45 12.91
N LEU A 59 25.26 10.49 12.97
CA LEU A 59 25.27 9.53 14.09
C LEU A 59 26.67 8.92 14.13
N VAL A 60 27.44 9.25 15.17
CA VAL A 60 28.70 8.57 15.44
C VAL A 60 28.33 7.35 16.26
N HIS A 61 28.08 6.25 15.56
CA HIS A 61 27.94 4.95 16.21
C HIS A 61 29.32 4.52 16.71
N ASN A 62 29.57 4.71 18.01
CA ASN A 62 30.57 3.96 18.77
C ASN A 62 29.87 2.87 19.60
N ILE A 63 28.85 2.24 19.03
CA ILE A 63 28.20 1.08 19.62
C ILE A 63 29.04 -0.12 19.19
N ARG A 64 29.90 -0.60 20.09
CA ARG A 64 30.37 -1.98 20.02
C ARG A 64 29.24 -2.81 20.62
N ASP A 65 28.73 -3.77 19.86
CA ASP A 65 27.54 -4.58 20.20
C ASP A 65 27.69 -5.42 21.50
N ASP A 66 28.84 -5.36 22.17
CA ASP A 66 29.15 -6.18 23.35
C ASP A 66 29.09 -5.43 24.70
N ASP A 67 28.94 -4.10 24.71
CA ASP A 67 28.85 -3.32 25.95
C ASP A 67 27.43 -2.71 26.12
N ASP A 68 26.66 -3.26 27.06
CA ASP A 68 25.33 -2.79 27.52
C ASP A 68 25.31 -1.31 27.97
N ASP A 69 26.48 -0.66 28.07
CA ASP A 69 26.68 0.73 28.50
C ASP A 69 27.13 1.69 27.37
N SER A 70 27.11 1.29 26.10
CA SER A 70 27.56 2.17 25.01
C SER A 70 26.62 3.39 24.80
N GLU A 71 27.07 4.57 25.25
CA GLU A 71 26.34 5.82 25.05
C GLU A 71 26.44 6.28 23.58
N GLY A 72 25.31 6.23 22.85
CA GLY A 72 25.18 6.93 21.57
C GLY A 72 25.12 8.45 21.76
N TYR A 73 25.83 9.22 20.93
CA TYR A 73 25.77 10.68 20.93
C TYR A 73 25.31 11.21 19.58
N LEU A 74 24.45 12.24 19.60
CA LEU A 74 24.12 13.01 18.42
C LEU A 74 25.19 14.08 18.30
N MET A 75 26.15 13.84 17.41
CA MET A 75 27.24 14.77 17.15
C MET A 75 26.75 15.94 16.33
N ILE A 76 26.39 17.04 16.97
CA ILE A 76 26.14 18.31 16.29
C ILE A 76 27.49 19.00 16.04
N ARG A 77 27.89 19.08 14.78
CA ARG A 77 29.15 19.75 14.39
C ARG A 77 29.13 21.22 14.83
N GLU A 78 30.23 21.68 15.43
CA GLU A 78 30.38 23.07 15.88
C GLU A 78 30.30 24.05 14.69
N GLY A 79 29.71 25.22 14.91
CA GLY A 79 29.51 26.24 13.87
C GLY A 79 28.27 26.01 12.99
N VAL A 80 27.54 24.92 13.21
CA VAL A 80 26.21 24.75 12.63
C VAL A 80 25.20 25.47 13.52
N VAL A 81 24.58 26.53 13.01
CA VAL A 81 23.36 27.08 13.58
C VAL A 81 22.28 26.03 13.33
N VAL A 82 22.12 25.08 14.26
CA VAL A 82 20.98 24.18 14.24
C VAL A 82 19.78 25.04 14.61
N GLY A 83 18.91 25.28 13.63
CA GLY A 83 17.59 25.82 13.91
C GLY A 83 16.73 24.76 14.61
N ASP A 84 15.43 24.78 14.34
CA ASP A 84 14.51 23.75 14.83
C ASP A 84 15.01 22.34 14.38
N LEU A 85 15.13 21.41 15.32
CA LEU A 85 15.38 20.00 15.05
C LEU A 85 14.05 19.26 15.02
N ASP A 86 13.72 18.67 13.87
CA ASP A 86 12.48 17.91 13.74
C ASP A 86 12.76 16.40 13.96
N ILE A 87 11.98 15.77 14.83
CA ILE A 87 12.12 14.35 15.20
C ILE A 87 10.80 13.63 14.96
N LEU A 88 10.81 12.48 14.30
CA LEU A 88 9.65 11.61 14.19
C LEU A 88 9.84 10.38 15.09
N LEU A 89 8.91 10.18 16.01
CA LEU A 89 8.80 9.01 16.87
C LEU A 89 7.63 8.15 16.38
N VAL A 90 7.91 6.88 16.08
CA VAL A 90 6.87 5.89 15.75
C VAL A 90 6.80 4.88 16.87
N ARG A 91 5.60 4.55 17.32
CA ARG A 91 5.37 3.51 18.35
C ARG A 91 4.06 2.79 18.14
N ASP A 92 3.97 1.58 18.69
CA ASP A 92 2.67 0.90 18.76
C ASP A 92 1.74 1.69 19.69
N GLY A 93 0.44 1.62 19.39
CA GLY A 93 -0.64 2.48 19.90
C GLY A 93 -0.37 3.18 21.24
N PHE A 94 -0.71 4.46 21.29
CA PHE A 94 -0.73 5.23 22.53
C PHE A 94 -2.10 5.82 22.76
N HIS A 95 -2.49 5.86 24.02
CA HIS A 95 -3.69 6.55 24.47
C HIS A 95 -3.25 7.71 25.35
N HIS A 96 -3.76 8.91 25.06
CA HIS A 96 -3.53 10.05 25.93
C HIS A 96 -4.52 10.06 27.09
N SER A 97 -4.10 9.56 28.25
CA SER A 97 -4.75 9.93 29.50
C SER A 97 -4.48 11.43 29.76
N GLY A 98 -5.52 12.26 29.68
CA GLY A 98 -5.45 13.70 30.01
C GLY A 98 -5.74 14.69 28.86
N LEU A 99 -5.78 14.27 27.59
CA LEU A 99 -6.33 15.11 26.51
C LEU A 99 -7.88 15.13 26.51
N LYS A 100 -8.49 14.18 27.22
CA LYS A 100 -9.94 14.11 27.48
C LYS A 100 -10.49 15.37 28.16
N ASP A 101 -9.64 16.14 28.85
CA ASP A 101 -10.01 17.39 29.51
C ASP A 101 -9.91 18.61 28.56
N LEU A 102 -9.29 18.44 27.38
CA LEU A 102 -9.09 19.49 26.38
C LEU A 102 -10.06 19.38 25.20
N ILE A 103 -10.70 18.21 25.01
CA ILE A 103 -11.68 17.95 23.94
C ILE A 103 -13.03 17.68 24.59
N HIS A 104 -14.02 18.52 24.30
CA HIS A 104 -15.37 18.41 24.85
C HIS A 104 -16.03 17.08 24.42
N GLU A 105 -16.71 16.37 25.33
CA GLU A 105 -17.28 15.04 25.05
C GLU A 105 -18.25 14.98 23.86
N GLU A 106 -18.89 16.10 23.54
CA GLU A 106 -19.86 16.21 22.44
C GLU A 106 -19.20 16.36 21.06
N ASP A 107 -17.90 16.68 21.00
CA ASP A 107 -17.16 16.90 19.75
C ASP A 107 -16.37 15.65 19.30
N ARG A 108 -16.38 14.56 20.08
CA ARG A 108 -15.64 13.31 19.78
C ARG A 108 -16.23 12.55 18.57
N ASP A 109 -15.91 13.02 17.37
CA ASP A 109 -16.06 12.26 16.13
C ASP A 109 -14.90 11.25 15.97
N GLU A 110 -15.06 10.20 15.14
CA GLU A 110 -13.97 9.26 14.77
C GLU A 110 -12.69 9.96 14.24
N LYS A 111 -12.83 11.21 13.77
CA LYS A 111 -11.70 12.07 13.35
C LYS A 111 -10.78 12.48 14.49
N ASP A 112 -11.27 12.53 15.73
CA ASP A 112 -10.47 12.93 16.90
C ASP A 112 -9.53 11.82 17.36
N VAL A 113 -9.85 10.55 17.10
CA VAL A 113 -8.97 9.40 17.35
C VAL A 113 -7.67 9.50 16.55
N PHE A 114 -7.69 10.13 15.36
CA PHE A 114 -6.49 10.39 14.57
C PHE A 114 -5.59 11.46 15.22
N PHE A 115 -6.17 12.49 15.85
CA PHE A 115 -5.41 13.49 16.59
C PHE A 115 -4.82 12.94 17.91
N GLU A 116 -5.46 11.93 18.50
CA GLU A 116 -4.91 11.24 19.68
C GLU A 116 -3.74 10.30 19.34
N GLN A 117 -3.47 10.03 18.07
CA GLN A 117 -2.42 9.11 17.62
C GLN A 117 -1.36 9.78 16.73
N ASP A 118 -1.44 11.11 16.59
CA ASP A 118 -0.54 11.99 15.86
C ASP A 118 -0.37 13.30 16.65
N ILE A 119 0.77 13.48 17.33
CA ILE A 119 1.04 14.65 18.18
C ILE A 119 2.34 15.34 17.80
N THR A 120 2.32 16.67 17.77
CA THR A 120 3.53 17.50 17.71
C THR A 120 3.81 18.13 19.07
N LEU A 121 5.00 17.89 19.60
CA LEU A 121 5.51 18.50 20.83
C LEU A 121 6.65 19.47 20.49
N HIS A 122 6.69 20.59 21.21
CA HIS A 122 7.78 21.56 21.11
C HIS A 122 8.47 21.69 22.46
N PHE A 123 9.79 21.52 22.50
CA PHE A 123 10.57 21.74 23.72
C PHE A 123 11.98 22.21 23.42
N LYS A 124 12.64 22.75 24.44
CA LYS A 124 14.03 23.20 24.36
C LYS A 124 14.96 22.23 25.05
N LEU A 125 16.04 21.82 24.38
CA LEU A 125 17.14 21.08 24.99
C LEU A 125 18.39 21.94 25.12
N LYS A 126 19.09 21.81 26.24
CA LYS A 126 20.34 22.50 26.48
C LYS A 126 21.50 21.58 26.07
N GLY A 127 22.32 21.99 25.12
CA GLY A 127 23.50 21.23 24.71
C GLY A 127 24.64 21.30 25.72
N SER A 128 25.66 20.48 25.48
CA SER A 128 26.86 20.38 26.33
C SER A 128 27.62 21.70 26.52
N LYS A 129 27.46 22.67 25.60
CA LYS A 129 28.07 24.02 25.73
C LYS A 129 27.12 25.06 26.30
N GLY A 130 25.91 24.65 26.66
CA GLY A 130 24.88 25.49 27.25
C GLY A 130 23.99 26.22 26.25
N ASN A 131 24.14 25.97 24.94
CA ASN A 131 23.22 26.50 23.92
C ASN A 131 21.86 25.80 24.02
N TRP A 132 20.78 26.54 23.73
CA TRP A 132 19.43 25.97 23.69
C TRP A 132 19.04 25.66 22.25
N TYR A 133 18.48 24.47 22.05
CA TYR A 133 17.97 23.97 20.78
C TYR A 133 16.46 23.82 20.86
N ASP A 134 15.74 24.39 19.90
CA ASP A 134 14.32 24.15 19.71
C ASP A 134 14.13 22.80 19.01
N ILE A 135 13.35 21.92 19.63
CA ILE A 135 13.06 20.58 19.13
C ILE A 135 11.57 20.44 18.91
N GLU A 136 11.20 20.12 17.68
CA GLU A 136 9.86 19.71 17.29
C GLU A 136 9.85 18.17 17.21
N THR A 137 9.00 17.52 17.99
CA THR A 137 8.88 16.07 18.01
C THR A 137 7.48 15.67 17.58
N HIS A 138 7.40 15.01 16.44
CA HIS A 138 6.20 14.38 15.92
C HIS A 138 6.11 12.95 16.43
N ILE A 139 5.01 12.57 17.09
CA ILE A 139 4.77 11.24 17.63
C ILE A 139 3.60 10.64 16.88
N MET A 140 3.81 9.48 16.27
CA MET A 140 2.83 8.82 15.43
C MET A 140 2.66 7.35 15.83
N SER A 141 1.42 6.86 15.83
CA SER A 141 1.19 5.43 16.00
C SER A 141 1.73 4.66 14.80
N THR A 142 2.17 3.41 14.99
CA THR A 142 2.65 2.56 13.89
C THR A 142 1.59 2.44 12.80
N SER A 143 0.31 2.29 13.15
CA SER A 143 -0.79 2.22 12.19
C SER A 143 -0.90 3.48 11.32
N ILE A 144 -0.89 4.68 11.92
CA ILE A 144 -0.94 5.95 11.18
C ILE A 144 0.32 6.12 10.34
N PHE A 145 1.50 5.79 10.87
CA PHE A 145 2.75 5.86 10.12
C PHE A 145 2.68 5.02 8.86
N MET A 146 2.28 3.75 8.98
CA MET A 146 2.11 2.86 7.83
C MET A 146 1.05 3.37 6.85
N GLU A 147 -0.06 3.93 7.34
CA GLU A 147 -1.08 4.54 6.47
C GLU A 147 -0.51 5.74 5.69
N THR A 148 0.21 6.65 6.34
CA THR A 148 0.81 7.81 5.66
C THR A 148 1.86 7.41 4.63
N ILE A 149 2.62 6.34 4.90
CA ILE A 149 3.54 5.72 3.97
C ILE A 149 2.80 5.14 2.76
N ARG A 150 1.73 4.36 2.97
CA ARG A 150 0.92 3.78 1.89
C ARG A 150 0.26 4.84 1.03
N GLN A 151 -0.20 5.93 1.65
CA GLN A 151 -0.71 7.11 0.95
C GLN A 151 0.38 7.93 0.26
N HIS A 152 1.65 7.54 0.36
CA HIS A 152 2.79 8.26 -0.21
C HIS A 152 2.85 9.74 0.19
N LYS A 153 2.50 10.07 1.45
CA LYS A 153 2.62 11.44 1.94
C LYS A 153 4.07 11.88 1.77
N GLY A 154 4.27 13.06 1.17
CA GLY A 154 5.59 13.47 0.66
C GLY A 154 6.67 13.47 1.74
N ILE A 155 6.35 13.97 2.93
CA ILE A 155 7.28 14.00 4.05
C ILE A 155 7.61 12.60 4.57
N THR A 156 6.62 11.71 4.66
CA THR A 156 6.83 10.33 5.09
C THR A 156 7.64 9.53 4.07
N CYS A 157 7.38 9.71 2.77
CA CYS A 157 8.21 9.12 1.72
C CYS A 157 9.66 9.60 1.81
N GLN A 158 9.92 10.88 2.11
CA GLN A 158 11.29 11.34 2.30
C GLN A 158 12.00 10.55 3.40
N TYR A 159 11.34 10.24 4.54
CA TYR A 159 11.89 9.37 5.60
C TYR A 159 12.21 7.98 5.10
N VAL A 160 11.24 7.35 4.43
CA VAL A 160 11.36 5.96 4.01
C VAL A 160 12.47 5.79 2.99
N PHE A 161 12.65 6.77 2.12
CA PHE A 161 13.67 6.76 1.07
C PHE A 161 15.01 7.36 1.51
N MET A 162 15.22 7.65 2.79
CA MET A 162 16.53 8.13 3.24
C MET A 162 17.63 7.09 3.03
N ASP A 163 18.81 7.52 2.56
CA ASP A 163 20.00 6.67 2.51
C ASP A 163 20.46 6.30 3.94
N ARG A 164 21.09 5.13 4.05
CA ARG A 164 21.07 4.25 5.22
C ARG A 164 21.63 4.87 6.50
N ASN A 165 20.81 4.80 7.54
CA ASN A 165 21.08 5.02 8.97
C ASN A 165 21.60 6.39 9.40
N GLU A 166 22.02 7.28 8.48
CA GLU A 166 22.56 8.61 8.87
C GLU A 166 21.55 9.44 9.67
N PHE A 167 20.25 9.25 9.44
CA PHE A 167 19.16 9.99 10.08
C PHE A 167 18.22 9.11 10.90
N VAL A 168 18.60 7.85 11.12
CA VAL A 168 17.83 6.90 11.93
C VAL A 168 18.51 6.79 13.29
N ILE A 169 17.95 7.40 14.33
CA ILE A 169 18.51 7.31 15.68
C ILE A 169 18.31 5.91 16.24
N TYR A 170 17.10 5.38 16.05
CA TYR A 170 16.70 4.05 16.49
C TYR A 170 15.65 3.53 15.52
N GLU A 171 15.70 2.26 15.21
CA GLU A 171 14.68 1.57 14.42
C GLU A 171 14.79 0.10 14.79
N ASP A 172 13.67 -0.52 15.15
CA ASP A 172 13.67 -1.95 15.36
C ASP A 172 13.85 -2.71 14.04
N GLU A 173 14.23 -3.98 14.13
CA GLU A 173 14.59 -4.79 12.97
C GLU A 173 13.44 -4.90 11.95
N LEU A 174 12.20 -4.96 12.45
CA LEU A 174 11.00 -5.11 11.63
C LEU A 174 10.69 -3.84 10.83
N MET A 175 10.73 -2.68 11.48
CA MET A 175 10.55 -1.38 10.82
C MET A 175 11.67 -1.09 9.84
N GLY A 176 12.92 -1.39 10.22
CA GLY A 176 14.08 -1.22 9.33
C GLY A 176 13.97 -2.06 8.08
N TRP A 177 13.56 -3.33 8.24
CA TRP A 177 13.28 -4.20 7.11
C TRP A 177 12.15 -3.67 6.24
N PHE A 178 11.02 -3.27 6.85
CA PHE A 178 9.90 -2.72 6.11
C PHE A 178 10.31 -1.48 5.30
N ARG A 179 11.01 -0.54 5.93
CA ARG A 179 11.43 0.73 5.33
C ARG A 179 12.49 0.56 4.24
N CYS A 180 13.56 -0.18 4.51
CA CYS A 180 14.69 -0.31 3.60
C CYS A 180 14.42 -1.29 2.45
N PHE A 181 13.56 -2.28 2.67
CA PHE A 181 13.34 -3.34 1.70
C PHE A 181 11.89 -3.40 1.23
N TRP A 182 10.96 -3.74 2.12
CA TRP A 182 9.61 -4.11 1.69
C TRP A 182 8.87 -2.97 1.00
N PHE A 183 8.79 -1.79 1.61
CA PHE A 183 8.07 -0.65 1.04
C PHE A 183 8.64 -0.24 -0.32
N ARG A 184 9.95 -0.06 -0.41
CA ARG A 184 10.63 0.42 -1.62
C ARG A 184 10.44 -0.52 -2.81
N ASN A 185 10.38 -1.82 -2.55
CA ASN A 185 10.28 -2.84 -3.59
C ASN A 185 8.82 -3.22 -3.91
N PHE A 186 7.91 -3.15 -2.93
CA PHE A 186 6.62 -3.82 -3.04
C PHE A 186 5.39 -2.97 -2.71
N HIS A 187 5.57 -1.75 -2.20
CA HIS A 187 4.48 -0.81 -1.89
C HIS A 187 4.68 0.59 -2.48
N PHE A 188 5.75 0.82 -3.25
CA PHE A 188 5.99 2.11 -3.87
C PHE A 188 5.32 2.19 -5.25
N HIS A 189 4.43 3.18 -5.43
CA HIS A 189 3.67 3.38 -6.66
C HIS A 189 3.94 4.76 -7.24
N ARG A 190 4.62 4.81 -8.39
CA ARG A 190 5.04 6.08 -9.04
C ARG A 190 3.88 7.05 -9.31
N ARG A 191 2.69 6.53 -9.62
CA ARG A 191 1.49 7.34 -9.90
C ARG A 191 0.90 7.99 -8.66
N LEU A 192 0.76 7.21 -7.59
CA LEU A 192 0.27 7.73 -6.31
C LEU A 192 1.28 8.73 -5.76
N PHE A 193 2.58 8.37 -5.82
CA PHE A 193 3.67 9.26 -5.49
C PHE A 193 3.61 10.59 -6.26
N ARG A 194 3.41 10.56 -7.59
CA ARG A 194 3.23 11.79 -8.38
C ARG A 194 2.10 12.66 -7.85
N ARG A 195 0.91 12.08 -7.66
CA ARG A 195 -0.26 12.82 -7.19
C ARG A 195 0.04 13.50 -5.86
N MET A 196 0.69 12.80 -4.95
CA MET A 196 0.95 13.28 -3.60
C MET A 196 2.05 14.33 -3.58
N ILE A 197 3.17 14.11 -4.28
CA ILE A 197 4.24 15.10 -4.39
C ILE A 197 3.77 16.38 -5.07
N VAL A 198 3.00 16.29 -6.17
CA VAL A 198 2.44 17.47 -6.83
C VAL A 198 1.47 18.20 -5.89
N ARG A 199 0.63 17.50 -5.14
CA ARG A 199 -0.27 18.11 -4.16
C ARG A 199 0.50 18.84 -3.05
N GLU A 200 1.52 18.20 -2.47
CA GLU A 200 2.37 18.80 -1.44
C GLU A 200 3.10 20.04 -1.96
N ALA A 201 3.70 19.95 -3.14
CA ALA A 201 4.42 21.06 -3.75
C ALA A 201 3.48 22.21 -4.17
N ASP A 202 2.39 21.93 -4.88
CA ASP A 202 1.49 22.97 -5.42
C ASP A 202 0.67 23.64 -4.32
N VAL A 203 0.02 22.84 -3.46
CA VAL A 203 -0.99 23.33 -2.51
C VAL A 203 -0.34 23.72 -1.19
N TRP A 204 0.45 22.82 -0.62
CA TRP A 204 0.98 22.99 0.74
C TRP A 204 2.26 23.83 0.78
N CYS A 205 2.96 23.99 -0.35
CA CYS A 205 4.18 24.78 -0.44
C CYS A 205 4.01 26.04 -1.30
N TYR A 206 3.89 25.92 -2.63
CA TYR A 206 3.94 27.06 -3.55
C TYR A 206 2.75 28.02 -3.38
N SER A 207 1.51 27.51 -3.38
CA SER A 207 0.31 28.32 -3.14
C SER A 207 0.30 28.92 -1.72
N LYS A 208 0.80 28.16 -0.74
CA LYS A 208 0.93 28.63 0.64
C LYS A 208 1.98 29.74 0.77
N ALA A 209 3.11 29.64 0.07
CA ALA A 209 4.13 30.68 0.00
C ALA A 209 3.55 31.99 -0.56
N ARG A 210 2.79 31.91 -1.65
CA ARG A 210 2.06 33.06 -2.21
C ARG A 210 1.15 33.69 -1.18
N ARG A 211 0.32 32.89 -0.49
CA ARG A 211 -0.60 33.37 0.54
C ARG A 211 0.14 34.05 1.70
N LEU A 212 1.23 33.45 2.17
CA LEU A 212 2.06 33.96 3.26
C LEU A 212 2.68 35.31 2.91
N ILE A 213 3.21 35.47 1.70
CA ILE A 213 3.85 36.72 1.24
C ILE A 213 2.81 37.81 0.93
N THR A 214 1.70 37.45 0.26
CA THR A 214 0.73 38.43 -0.25
C THR A 214 -0.30 38.86 0.79
N ILE A 215 -0.81 37.92 1.61
CA ILE A 215 -1.91 38.15 2.53
C ILE A 215 -1.40 38.24 3.97
N GLU A 216 -0.67 37.21 4.43
CA GLU A 216 -0.27 37.11 5.85
C GLU A 216 0.95 37.99 6.19
N LYS A 217 1.69 38.45 5.17
CA LYS A 217 2.93 39.24 5.31
C LYS A 217 4.01 38.53 6.14
N ASP A 218 3.97 37.19 6.17
CA ASP A 218 4.99 36.34 6.79
C ASP A 218 6.01 35.91 5.73
N TYR A 219 6.96 36.80 5.46
CA TYR A 219 7.93 36.65 4.38
C TYR A 219 8.90 35.49 4.60
N GLU A 220 9.36 35.28 5.84
CA GLU A 220 10.32 34.22 6.16
C GLU A 220 9.67 32.84 6.00
N LYS A 221 8.45 32.66 6.49
CA LYS A 221 7.70 31.43 6.26
C LYS A 221 7.33 31.26 4.79
N GLY A 222 7.03 32.36 4.09
CA GLY A 222 6.82 32.37 2.65
C GLY A 222 8.02 31.82 1.87
N LYS A 223 9.22 32.34 2.14
CA LYS A 223 10.49 31.85 1.57
C LYS A 223 10.73 30.37 1.90
N LYS A 224 10.51 29.94 3.14
CA LYS A 224 10.64 28.54 3.57
C LYS A 224 9.74 27.61 2.73
N ASN A 225 8.47 27.99 2.54
CA ASN A 225 7.53 27.20 1.74
C ASN A 225 7.89 27.18 0.24
N LEU A 226 8.43 28.28 -0.31
CA LEU A 226 8.91 28.30 -1.68
C LEU A 226 10.07 27.32 -1.90
N ILE A 227 11.05 27.29 -0.98
CA ILE A 227 12.16 26.33 -1.00
C ILE A 227 11.63 24.89 -0.92
N HIS A 228 10.67 24.63 -0.02
CA HIS A 228 10.09 23.29 0.16
C HIS A 228 9.40 22.78 -1.10
N GLY A 229 8.66 23.63 -1.82
CA GLY A 229 7.97 23.25 -3.05
C GLY A 229 8.93 22.71 -4.12
N ILE A 230 10.03 23.42 -4.38
CA ILE A 230 11.04 22.97 -5.34
C ILE A 230 11.82 21.76 -4.81
N ARG A 231 12.14 21.73 -3.50
CA ARG A 231 12.81 20.60 -2.86
C ARG A 231 12.05 19.30 -3.02
N TYR A 232 10.72 19.33 -2.88
CA TYR A 232 9.89 18.15 -3.08
C TYR A 232 10.14 17.52 -4.45
N PHE A 233 10.20 18.29 -5.53
CA PHE A 233 10.48 17.74 -6.87
C PHE A 233 11.91 17.20 -7.01
N ARG A 234 12.92 17.94 -6.54
CA ARG A 234 14.33 17.50 -6.63
C ARG A 234 14.60 16.19 -5.88
N LEU A 235 14.11 16.07 -4.65
CA LEU A 235 14.26 14.84 -3.87
C LEU A 235 13.42 13.70 -4.47
N SER A 236 12.21 14.01 -4.98
CA SER A 236 11.34 13.01 -5.60
C SER A 236 11.92 12.47 -6.92
N ASN A 237 12.65 13.29 -7.68
CA ASN A 237 13.39 12.84 -8.85
C ASN A 237 14.44 11.79 -8.48
N GLN A 238 15.20 12.00 -7.39
CA GLN A 238 16.14 10.99 -6.89
C GLN A 238 15.43 9.69 -6.48
N ILE A 239 14.27 9.80 -5.81
CA ILE A 239 13.45 8.63 -5.43
C ILE A 239 12.99 7.86 -6.67
N LEU A 240 12.52 8.53 -7.72
CA LEU A 240 12.06 7.87 -8.94
C LEU A 240 13.17 7.10 -9.66
N GLU A 241 14.37 7.67 -9.68
CA GLU A 241 15.54 7.13 -10.37
C GLU A 241 16.21 6.01 -9.58
N ASN A 242 16.40 6.23 -8.28
CA ASN A 242 17.27 5.39 -7.46
C ASN A 242 16.53 4.60 -6.39
N LEU A 243 15.23 4.86 -6.16
CA LEU A 243 14.47 4.37 -4.99
C LEU A 243 15.18 4.69 -3.67
N THR A 244 15.86 5.84 -3.63
CA THR A 244 16.57 6.37 -2.46
C THR A 244 16.92 7.85 -2.71
N ILE A 245 17.13 8.61 -1.66
CA ILE A 245 17.66 9.98 -1.70
C ILE A 245 19.14 9.89 -1.35
N ASN A 246 20.01 10.14 -2.32
CA ASN A 246 21.47 10.03 -2.16
C ASN A 246 22.14 11.39 -1.90
N ASP A 247 21.53 12.47 -2.38
CA ASP A 247 22.04 13.83 -2.20
C ASP A 247 20.97 14.76 -1.62
N TYR A 248 21.05 14.96 -0.31
CA TYR A 248 20.20 15.90 0.43
C TYR A 248 20.61 17.36 0.22
N THR A 249 21.83 17.59 -0.26
CA THR A 249 22.39 18.94 -0.42
C THR A 249 21.96 19.61 -1.73
N VAL A 250 21.24 18.88 -2.60
CA VAL A 250 20.73 19.34 -3.90
C VAL A 250 19.89 20.63 -3.84
N THR A 251 19.41 21.01 -2.65
CA THR A 251 18.64 22.25 -2.43
C THR A 251 19.37 23.36 -1.68
N ASN A 252 20.62 23.15 -1.28
CA ASN A 252 21.36 24.12 -0.48
C ASN A 252 21.59 25.44 -1.24
N ASP A 253 21.92 25.36 -2.53
CA ASP A 253 22.13 26.55 -3.34
C ASP A 253 20.82 27.28 -3.66
N LEU A 254 19.71 26.55 -3.87
CA LEU A 254 18.38 27.15 -3.98
C LEU A 254 18.05 27.94 -2.71
N LYS A 255 18.25 27.34 -1.54
CA LYS A 255 17.98 28.01 -0.27
C LYS A 255 18.79 29.30 -0.15
N LYS A 256 20.10 29.26 -0.44
CA LYS A 256 20.95 30.46 -0.42
C LYS A 256 20.40 31.54 -1.36
N GLN A 257 20.01 31.17 -2.57
CA GLN A 257 19.44 32.08 -3.57
C GLN A 257 18.12 32.70 -3.11
N VAL A 258 17.22 31.93 -2.49
CA VAL A 258 15.94 32.43 -1.98
C VAL A 258 16.15 33.34 -0.77
N LEU A 259 16.94 32.91 0.21
CA LEU A 259 17.16 33.67 1.44
C LEU A 259 17.96 34.95 1.24
N SER A 260 18.79 35.03 0.20
CA SER A 260 19.53 36.25 -0.13
C SER A 260 18.66 37.37 -0.71
N GLN A 261 17.39 37.10 -1.05
CA GLN A 261 16.49 38.12 -1.60
C GLN A 261 15.69 38.81 -0.49
N ASN A 262 15.54 40.13 -0.63
CA ASN A 262 14.86 41.00 0.33
C ASN A 262 13.50 41.52 -0.17
N SER A 263 13.00 41.02 -1.30
CA SER A 263 11.72 41.49 -1.84
C SER A 263 10.53 41.01 -1.01
N THR A 264 9.54 41.89 -0.87
CA THR A 264 8.26 41.63 -0.20
C THR A 264 7.11 41.48 -1.22
N ASP A 265 7.38 41.69 -2.51
CA ASP A 265 6.40 41.59 -3.59
C ASP A 265 6.41 40.18 -4.20
N TRP A 266 5.25 39.51 -4.19
CA TRP A 266 5.11 38.19 -4.81
C TRP A 266 5.45 38.19 -6.30
N LYS A 267 5.15 39.27 -7.03
CA LYS A 267 5.45 39.33 -8.47
C LYS A 267 6.93 39.12 -8.77
N TYR A 268 7.79 39.67 -7.91
CA TYR A 268 9.23 39.45 -7.99
C TYR A 268 9.61 37.98 -7.73
N TRP A 269 8.99 37.34 -6.73
CA TRP A 269 9.24 35.93 -6.41
C TRP A 269 8.75 35.00 -7.53
N GLU A 270 7.59 35.30 -8.11
CA GLU A 270 7.01 34.61 -9.25
C GLU A 270 7.95 34.70 -10.46
N GLU A 271 8.36 35.92 -10.86
CA GLU A 271 9.29 36.12 -12.00
C GLU A 271 10.63 35.39 -11.83
N MET A 272 11.18 35.32 -10.62
CA MET A 272 12.48 34.67 -10.38
C MET A 272 12.39 33.15 -10.21
N PHE A 273 11.40 32.64 -9.48
CA PHE A 273 11.40 31.25 -9.01
C PHE A 273 10.30 30.39 -9.63
N GLU A 274 9.25 30.97 -10.22
CA GLU A 274 8.24 30.20 -10.94
C GLU A 274 8.82 29.43 -12.13
N PRO A 275 9.72 29.98 -12.97
CA PRO A 275 10.31 29.23 -14.07
C PRO A 275 11.08 28.00 -13.57
N MET A 276 11.82 28.12 -12.46
CA MET A 276 12.53 27.00 -11.84
C MET A 276 11.55 25.97 -11.27
N TYR A 277 10.52 26.42 -10.55
CA TYR A 277 9.48 25.55 -9.99
C TYR A 277 8.76 24.74 -11.06
N LEU A 278 8.32 25.39 -12.14
CA LEU A 278 7.64 24.74 -13.25
C LEU A 278 8.56 23.76 -13.99
N SER A 279 9.83 24.13 -14.22
CA SER A 279 10.81 23.23 -14.84
C SER A 279 10.99 21.94 -14.03
N GLU A 280 11.14 22.04 -12.71
CA GLU A 280 11.35 20.89 -11.83
C GLU A 280 10.10 20.00 -11.74
N ARG A 281 8.91 20.64 -11.70
CA ARG A 281 7.62 19.97 -11.77
C ARG A 281 7.44 19.20 -13.09
N ASP A 282 7.76 19.83 -14.21
CA ASP A 282 7.60 19.26 -15.55
C ASP A 282 8.58 18.11 -15.77
N GLU A 283 9.82 18.25 -15.31
CA GLU A 283 10.81 17.16 -15.33
C GLU A 283 10.32 15.95 -14.53
N PHE A 284 9.83 16.18 -13.30
CA PHE A 284 9.27 15.13 -12.46
C PHE A 284 8.10 14.41 -13.13
N ASN A 285 7.12 15.17 -13.65
CA ASN A 285 5.96 14.59 -14.33
C ASN A 285 6.37 13.80 -15.58
N LYS A 286 7.30 14.33 -16.38
CA LYS A 286 7.83 13.65 -17.56
C LYS A 286 8.49 12.31 -17.20
N LYS A 287 9.32 12.26 -16.15
CA LYS A 287 9.94 11.00 -15.69
C LYS A 287 8.88 9.98 -15.25
N VAL A 288 7.86 10.41 -14.50
CA VAL A 288 6.75 9.55 -14.12
C VAL A 288 6.00 9.03 -15.35
N ASP A 289 5.68 9.89 -16.31
CA ASP A 289 4.97 9.51 -17.52
C ASP A 289 5.74 8.50 -18.36
N LEU A 290 7.07 8.65 -18.47
CA LEU A 290 7.92 7.67 -19.16
C LEU A 290 7.82 6.29 -18.50
N HIS A 291 7.87 6.21 -17.16
CA HIS A 291 7.68 4.94 -16.45
C HIS A 291 6.29 4.35 -16.66
N ILE A 292 5.24 5.20 -16.59
CA ILE A 292 3.86 4.76 -16.82
C ILE A 292 3.69 4.22 -18.23
N GLN A 293 4.20 4.93 -19.25
CA GLN A 293 4.14 4.50 -20.65
C GLN A 293 4.87 3.18 -20.87
N GLY A 294 6.04 3.00 -20.23
CA GLY A 294 6.75 1.72 -20.22
C GLY A 294 5.89 0.58 -19.65
N GLY A 295 5.26 0.80 -18.49
CA GLY A 295 4.33 -0.16 -17.88
C GLY A 295 3.11 -0.47 -18.75
N LEU A 296 2.50 0.54 -19.37
CA LEU A 296 1.37 0.36 -20.28
C LEU A 296 1.77 -0.40 -21.54
N LYS A 297 2.97 -0.15 -22.07
CA LYS A 297 3.51 -0.89 -23.21
C LYS A 297 3.67 -2.37 -22.86
N VAL A 298 4.30 -2.68 -21.73
CA VAL A 298 4.42 -4.06 -21.21
C VAL A 298 3.03 -4.69 -21.07
N ALA A 299 2.10 -4.04 -20.37
CA ALA A 299 0.74 -4.58 -20.23
C ALA A 299 0.05 -4.84 -21.59
N SER A 300 0.27 -3.97 -22.59
CA SER A 300 -0.27 -4.16 -23.94
C SER A 300 0.36 -5.35 -24.68
N GLU A 301 1.67 -5.60 -24.50
CA GLU A 301 2.38 -6.75 -25.09
C GLU A 301 1.83 -8.08 -24.56
N TYR A 302 1.35 -8.11 -23.31
CA TYR A 302 0.70 -9.29 -22.74
C TYR A 302 -0.84 -9.27 -22.81
N SER A 303 -1.45 -8.22 -23.38
CA SER A 303 -2.92 -8.03 -23.35
C SER A 303 -3.72 -9.01 -24.19
N GLU A 304 -3.08 -9.69 -25.15
CA GLU A 304 -3.71 -10.79 -25.92
C GLU A 304 -3.99 -12.02 -25.03
N LYS A 305 -3.25 -12.14 -23.91
CA LYS A 305 -3.50 -13.14 -22.88
C LYS A 305 -4.35 -12.48 -21.79
N VAL A 306 -5.40 -13.16 -21.34
CA VAL A 306 -6.33 -12.61 -20.34
C VAL A 306 -6.11 -13.30 -18.98
N GLY A 307 -6.08 -12.49 -17.93
CA GLY A 307 -6.09 -12.94 -16.53
C GLY A 307 -4.73 -13.34 -15.97
N VAL A 308 -4.70 -14.43 -15.20
CA VAL A 308 -3.58 -14.87 -14.35
C VAL A 308 -2.30 -15.15 -15.13
N SER A 309 -2.39 -15.67 -16.36
CA SER A 309 -1.23 -16.00 -17.17
C SER A 309 -0.44 -14.75 -17.57
N THR A 310 -1.11 -13.63 -17.84
CA THR A 310 -0.48 -12.33 -18.13
C THR A 310 0.32 -11.83 -16.95
N LEU A 311 -0.26 -11.91 -15.76
CA LEU A 311 0.43 -11.54 -14.53
C LEU A 311 1.68 -12.41 -14.31
N CYS A 312 1.57 -13.74 -14.48
CA CYS A 312 2.71 -14.65 -14.33
C CYS A 312 3.84 -14.29 -15.31
N ASN A 313 3.52 -14.07 -16.59
CA ASN A 313 4.53 -13.71 -17.59
C ASN A 313 5.21 -12.38 -17.24
N ILE A 314 4.46 -11.37 -16.77
CA ILE A 314 5.07 -10.09 -16.36
C ILE A 314 6.00 -10.29 -15.16
N ILE A 315 5.63 -11.12 -14.19
CA ILE A 315 6.48 -11.43 -13.03
C ILE A 315 7.74 -12.17 -13.48
N GLU A 316 7.61 -13.16 -14.35
CA GLU A 316 8.74 -13.90 -14.90
C GLU A 316 9.66 -13.00 -15.73
N ASP A 317 9.10 -12.10 -16.54
CA ASP A 317 9.86 -11.27 -17.48
C ASP A 317 10.42 -9.99 -16.86
N HIS A 318 9.77 -9.43 -15.84
CA HIS A 318 10.14 -8.14 -15.23
C HIS A 318 10.28 -8.15 -13.71
N GLY A 319 9.90 -9.23 -13.02
CA GLY A 319 9.98 -9.37 -11.56
C GLY A 319 8.81 -8.74 -10.79
N LEU A 320 8.67 -9.12 -9.52
CA LEU A 320 7.58 -8.65 -8.65
C LEU A 320 7.61 -7.14 -8.40
N GLN A 321 8.80 -6.57 -8.20
CA GLN A 321 8.96 -5.12 -7.97
C GLN A 321 8.38 -4.30 -9.12
N TYR A 322 8.50 -4.79 -10.36
CA TYR A 322 7.97 -4.10 -11.52
C TYR A 322 6.46 -3.93 -11.44
N LEU A 323 5.74 -4.89 -10.85
CA LEU A 323 4.30 -4.80 -10.67
C LEU A 323 3.92 -3.65 -9.73
N SER A 324 4.60 -3.55 -8.60
CA SER A 324 4.31 -2.50 -7.61
C SER A 324 4.57 -1.10 -8.18
N LEU A 325 5.73 -0.93 -8.81
CA LEU A 325 6.17 0.35 -9.36
C LEU A 325 5.25 0.89 -10.47
N ASN A 326 4.73 0.00 -11.34
CA ASN A 326 4.08 0.41 -12.59
C ASN A 326 2.57 0.15 -12.63
N PHE A 327 2.09 -0.87 -11.91
CA PHE A 327 0.68 -1.26 -11.91
C PHE A 327 -0.06 -0.94 -10.63
N SER A 328 0.59 -0.24 -9.68
CA SER A 328 -0.04 0.18 -8.41
C SER A 328 -0.58 -1.02 -7.63
N THR A 329 0.23 -2.06 -7.57
CA THR A 329 -0.08 -3.29 -6.86
C THR A 329 0.75 -3.39 -5.60
N ASP A 330 0.11 -3.69 -4.49
CA ASP A 330 0.78 -4.05 -3.25
C ASP A 330 1.12 -5.54 -3.32
N ILE A 331 2.36 -5.89 -2.96
CA ILE A 331 2.74 -7.29 -2.71
C ILE A 331 2.81 -7.45 -1.19
N ILE A 332 2.07 -8.41 -0.65
CA ILE A 332 1.92 -8.62 0.80
C ILE A 332 2.35 -10.04 1.11
N PRO A 333 3.34 -10.28 1.99
CA PRO A 333 3.76 -11.63 2.32
C PRO A 333 2.73 -12.26 3.26
N LEU A 334 2.34 -13.50 2.97
CA LEU A 334 1.36 -14.23 3.78
C LEU A 334 2.00 -15.31 4.64
N ALA A 335 3.00 -16.02 4.10
CA ALA A 335 3.73 -17.07 4.80
C ALA A 335 5.01 -17.48 4.07
N ILE A 336 5.90 -18.13 4.81
CA ILE A 336 7.14 -18.73 4.30
C ILE A 336 7.11 -20.20 4.65
N PHE A 337 7.61 -21.04 3.75
CA PHE A 337 7.74 -22.47 3.97
C PHE A 337 9.18 -22.90 3.71
N ASP A 338 9.65 -23.83 4.54
CA ASP A 338 10.94 -24.50 4.33
C ASP A 338 10.86 -25.57 3.22
N GLN A 339 11.97 -26.24 2.93
CA GLN A 339 12.02 -27.31 1.92
C GLN A 339 11.12 -28.53 2.23
N ASN A 340 10.64 -28.67 3.47
CA ASN A 340 9.75 -29.76 3.88
C ASN A 340 8.27 -29.35 3.77
N GLY A 341 7.98 -28.10 3.39
CA GLY A 341 6.64 -27.54 3.40
C GLY A 341 6.15 -27.14 4.80
N GLU A 342 7.05 -27.05 5.79
CA GLU A 342 6.71 -26.54 7.10
C GLU A 342 6.67 -25.02 7.11
N GLU A 343 5.63 -24.47 7.72
CA GLU A 343 5.42 -23.03 7.77
C GLU A 343 6.33 -22.43 8.83
N LEU A 344 7.06 -21.40 8.44
CA LEU A 344 7.92 -20.64 9.33
C LEU A 344 7.17 -19.43 9.87
N ASP A 345 7.51 -19.01 11.09
CA ASP A 345 6.93 -17.82 11.72
C ASP A 345 7.25 -16.58 10.88
N LEU A 346 6.25 -16.00 10.23
CA LEU A 346 6.48 -14.86 9.36
C LEU A 346 7.15 -13.70 10.11
N VAL A 347 6.75 -13.35 11.32
CA VAL A 347 7.33 -12.21 12.07
C VAL A 347 8.79 -12.46 12.40
N LYS A 348 9.12 -13.66 12.88
CA LYS A 348 10.50 -14.06 13.17
C LYS A 348 11.36 -14.10 11.89
N TYR A 349 10.75 -14.42 10.75
CA TYR A 349 11.47 -14.60 9.49
C TYR A 349 11.32 -13.43 8.51
N LEU A 350 10.55 -12.39 8.84
CA LEU A 350 10.40 -11.17 8.04
C LEU A 350 11.74 -10.44 7.95
N THR A 351 12.53 -10.49 9.01
CA THR A 351 13.89 -9.95 9.03
C THR A 351 14.94 -10.99 8.62
N CYS A 352 14.54 -12.25 8.40
CA CYS A 352 15.45 -13.33 8.10
C CYS A 352 15.88 -13.31 6.63
N GLU A 353 17.18 -13.53 6.47
CA GLU A 353 17.91 -13.72 5.23
C GLU A 353 17.21 -14.60 4.18
N SER A 354 16.55 -15.69 4.57
CA SER A 354 15.95 -16.63 3.61
C SER A 354 14.77 -16.01 2.87
N LEU A 355 13.90 -15.25 3.56
CA LEU A 355 12.80 -14.52 2.92
C LEU A 355 13.35 -13.49 1.93
N ILE A 356 14.34 -12.71 2.39
CA ILE A 356 15.01 -11.68 1.61
C ILE A 356 15.64 -12.28 0.35
N ARG A 357 16.33 -13.42 0.45
CA ARG A 357 16.92 -14.15 -0.68
C ARG A 357 15.91 -14.54 -1.73
N VAL A 358 14.84 -15.23 -1.34
CA VAL A 358 13.83 -15.74 -2.27
C VAL A 358 13.13 -14.56 -2.97
N LEU A 359 12.82 -13.48 -2.25
CA LEU A 359 12.21 -12.30 -2.88
C LEU A 359 13.17 -11.57 -3.81
N LEU A 360 14.42 -11.40 -3.40
CA LEU A 360 15.46 -10.68 -4.15
C LEU A 360 15.87 -11.37 -5.43
N MET A 361 15.93 -12.70 -5.43
CA MET A 361 16.13 -13.48 -6.66
C MET A 361 14.97 -13.27 -7.65
N GLY A 362 13.79 -12.90 -7.15
CA GLY A 362 12.60 -12.56 -7.94
C GLY A 362 12.55 -11.12 -8.44
N VAL A 363 13.56 -10.31 -8.10
CA VAL A 363 13.69 -8.94 -8.57
C VAL A 363 14.60 -8.92 -9.79
N LYS A 364 14.03 -8.66 -10.97
CA LYS A 364 14.84 -8.36 -12.16
C LYS A 364 15.35 -6.93 -12.07
N LEU A 365 16.61 -6.83 -11.64
CA LEU A 365 17.28 -5.55 -11.46
C LEU A 365 17.88 -5.06 -12.77
N ASN A 366 17.39 -3.92 -13.24
CA ASN A 366 17.95 -3.24 -14.41
C ASN A 366 19.20 -2.41 -14.07
N SER A 367 19.50 -2.19 -12.78
CA SER A 367 20.65 -1.41 -12.33
C SER A 367 21.75 -2.34 -11.79
N GLU A 368 22.94 -2.27 -12.41
CA GLU A 368 24.11 -3.04 -11.97
C GLU A 368 24.54 -2.67 -10.54
N ASP A 369 24.43 -1.40 -10.14
CA ASP A 369 24.84 -0.93 -8.81
C ASP A 369 23.94 -1.51 -7.71
N TYR A 370 22.62 -1.49 -7.94
CA TYR A 370 21.67 -2.05 -6.99
C TYR A 370 21.76 -3.58 -6.92
N ARG A 371 22.02 -4.23 -8.08
CA ARG A 371 22.32 -5.66 -8.14
C ARG A 371 23.59 -6.00 -7.36
N HIS A 372 24.66 -5.24 -7.54
CA HIS A 372 25.92 -5.47 -6.82
C HIS A 372 25.74 -5.29 -5.31
N HIS A 373 24.97 -4.27 -4.90
CA HIS A 373 24.64 -4.05 -3.50
C HIS A 373 23.88 -5.23 -2.89
N ILE A 374 22.82 -5.71 -3.57
CA ILE A 374 22.06 -6.88 -3.14
C ILE A 374 22.92 -8.13 -3.12
N LEU A 375 23.68 -8.39 -4.18
CA LEU A 375 24.56 -9.56 -4.26
C LEU A 375 25.63 -9.55 -3.16
N LYS A 376 26.13 -8.36 -2.77
CA LYS A 376 27.06 -8.20 -1.65
C LYS A 376 26.39 -8.46 -0.29
N GLN A 377 25.12 -8.09 -0.13
CA GLN A 377 24.35 -8.46 1.05
C GLN A 377 24.11 -9.97 1.09
N LEU A 378 23.85 -10.60 -0.07
CA LEU A 378 23.62 -12.04 -0.23
C LEU A 378 24.87 -12.90 -0.13
N SER A 379 26.07 -12.39 -0.46
CA SER A 379 27.31 -13.16 -0.46
C SER A 379 27.82 -13.52 0.94
N ASN A 380 27.33 -12.83 1.97
CA ASN A 380 27.72 -13.08 3.37
C ASN A 380 26.84 -14.14 4.05
N LEU A 381 25.96 -14.77 3.28
CA LEU A 381 24.86 -15.57 3.78
C LEU A 381 25.14 -17.02 3.33
N GLU A 382 25.53 -17.92 4.24
CA GLU A 382 25.85 -19.34 3.94
C GLU A 382 24.69 -20.27 4.37
N SER A 383 23.71 -20.53 3.50
CA SER A 383 22.69 -21.58 3.66
C SER A 383 22.04 -21.96 2.32
N ASP A 384 21.56 -23.21 2.20
CA ASP A 384 20.88 -23.74 0.99
C ASP A 384 19.39 -23.38 1.04
N ILE A 385 18.96 -22.45 0.19
CA ILE A 385 17.57 -21.96 0.07
C ILE A 385 16.69 -22.79 -0.89
N ARG A 386 17.22 -23.86 -1.48
CA ARG A 386 16.46 -24.70 -2.41
C ARG A 386 15.24 -25.29 -1.73
N GLY A 387 14.11 -25.29 -2.44
CA GLY A 387 12.84 -25.80 -1.92
C GLY A 387 12.08 -24.84 -1.01
N TYR A 388 12.69 -23.73 -0.56
CA TYR A 388 11.95 -22.70 0.15
C TYR A 388 10.89 -22.07 -0.75
N SER A 389 9.75 -21.72 -0.15
CA SER A 389 8.71 -20.98 -0.85
C SER A 389 8.10 -19.87 -0.01
N ILE A 390 7.58 -18.86 -0.70
CA ILE A 390 6.87 -17.73 -0.10
C ILE A 390 5.50 -17.65 -0.73
N LEU A 391 4.48 -17.57 0.12
CA LEU A 391 3.15 -17.11 -0.29
C LEU A 391 3.08 -15.60 -0.15
N PHE A 392 2.62 -14.95 -1.21
CA PHE A 392 2.32 -13.53 -1.18
C PHE A 392 1.02 -13.25 -1.91
N LYS A 393 0.33 -12.22 -1.44
CA LYS A 393 -0.87 -11.68 -2.06
C LYS A 393 -0.50 -10.48 -2.91
N ILE A 394 -1.08 -10.40 -4.10
CA ILE A 394 -1.02 -9.21 -4.93
C ILE A 394 -2.37 -8.50 -4.81
N THR A 395 -2.38 -7.30 -4.26
CA THR A 395 -3.58 -6.47 -4.15
C THR A 395 -3.42 -5.17 -4.93
N GLN A 396 -4.52 -4.49 -5.21
CA GLN A 396 -4.51 -3.14 -5.79
C GLN A 396 -5.05 -2.16 -4.77
N LEU A 397 -4.42 -0.99 -4.68
CA LEU A 397 -4.93 0.11 -3.86
C LEU A 397 -6.26 0.62 -4.42
N GLU A 398 -7.30 0.66 -3.59
CA GLU A 398 -8.63 1.15 -3.96
C GLU A 398 -8.60 2.57 -4.55
N GLU A 399 -7.75 3.44 -3.99
CA GLU A 399 -7.57 4.81 -4.46
C GLU A 399 -7.13 4.86 -5.93
N MET A 400 -6.35 3.87 -6.36
CA MET A 400 -5.82 3.77 -7.72
C MET A 400 -6.81 3.12 -8.69
N GLU A 401 -7.75 2.30 -8.21
CA GLU A 401 -8.83 1.74 -9.03
C GLU A 401 -9.72 2.83 -9.65
N ARG A 402 -9.94 3.92 -8.90
CA ARG A 402 -10.77 5.08 -9.31
C ARG A 402 -10.08 6.00 -10.32
N ILE A 403 -8.75 5.99 -10.39
CA ILE A 403 -7.97 7.02 -11.09
C ILE A 403 -7.73 6.67 -12.57
N ASP A 404 -7.90 5.42 -12.99
CA ASP A 404 -7.48 5.02 -14.35
C ASP A 404 -8.45 4.07 -15.05
N GLU A 405 -9.44 4.63 -15.76
CA GLU A 405 -10.37 3.89 -16.62
C GLU A 405 -9.74 3.47 -17.97
N THR A 406 -8.43 3.66 -18.18
CA THR A 406 -7.81 3.20 -19.44
C THR A 406 -7.81 1.68 -19.54
N ILE A 407 -8.25 1.20 -20.71
CA ILE A 407 -8.59 -0.18 -21.04
C ILE A 407 -7.45 -1.22 -20.90
N PRO A 408 -6.13 -0.92 -20.99
CA PRO A 408 -5.11 -1.99 -20.95
C PRO A 408 -4.86 -2.60 -19.55
N ARG A 409 -5.54 -2.13 -18.50
CA ARG A 409 -5.36 -2.63 -17.12
C ARG A 409 -6.35 -3.71 -16.70
N LYS A 410 -7.35 -4.01 -17.54
CA LYS A 410 -8.41 -4.97 -17.20
C LYS A 410 -7.86 -6.33 -16.71
N PRO A 411 -6.87 -6.96 -17.39
CA PRO A 411 -6.32 -8.23 -16.92
C PRO A 411 -5.67 -8.15 -15.52
N LEU A 412 -4.99 -7.04 -15.20
CA LEU A 412 -4.33 -6.86 -13.92
C LEU A 412 -5.33 -6.55 -12.79
N ARG A 413 -6.40 -5.81 -13.08
CA ARG A 413 -7.51 -5.56 -12.14
C ARG A 413 -8.24 -6.86 -11.77
N GLU A 414 -8.42 -7.74 -12.75
CA GLU A 414 -9.00 -9.08 -12.52
C GLU A 414 -8.13 -9.97 -11.64
N THR A 415 -6.86 -9.61 -11.42
CA THR A 415 -5.94 -10.32 -10.51
C THR A 415 -5.83 -9.71 -9.11
N ASN A 416 -6.61 -8.67 -8.78
CA ASN A 416 -6.60 -8.07 -7.43
C ASN A 416 -7.06 -9.09 -6.38
N GLY A 417 -6.17 -9.44 -5.43
CA GLY A 417 -6.41 -10.41 -4.37
C GLY A 417 -5.88 -11.81 -4.67
N ILE A 418 -5.17 -12.01 -5.79
CA ILE A 418 -4.51 -13.28 -6.11
C ILE A 418 -3.42 -13.60 -5.09
N VAL A 419 -3.37 -14.87 -4.67
CA VAL A 419 -2.28 -15.43 -3.87
C VAL A 419 -1.38 -16.24 -4.79
N MET A 420 -0.10 -15.91 -4.74
CA MET A 420 0.95 -16.52 -5.53
C MET A 420 1.95 -17.20 -4.61
N SER A 421 2.57 -18.27 -5.10
CA SER A 421 3.77 -18.85 -4.51
C SER A 421 4.98 -18.47 -5.37
N ALA A 422 6.08 -18.07 -4.72
CA ALA A 422 7.42 -18.06 -5.31
C ALA A 422 8.21 -19.20 -4.69
N THR A 423 8.70 -20.15 -5.50
CA THR A 423 9.46 -21.31 -5.02
C THR A 423 10.83 -21.32 -5.67
N VAL A 424 11.88 -21.49 -4.86
CA VAL A 424 13.26 -21.64 -5.35
C VAL A 424 13.48 -23.10 -5.75
N THR A 425 13.78 -23.30 -7.02
CA THR A 425 14.08 -24.62 -7.59
C THR A 425 15.49 -25.08 -7.25
N ASP A 426 15.81 -26.34 -7.55
CA ASP A 426 17.15 -26.91 -7.35
C ASP A 426 18.24 -26.17 -8.15
N SER A 427 17.87 -25.61 -9.31
CA SER A 427 18.74 -24.79 -10.16
C SER A 427 18.89 -23.35 -9.67
N LEU A 428 18.31 -22.99 -8.52
CA LEU A 428 18.24 -21.62 -8.00
C LEU A 428 17.47 -20.66 -8.92
N GLU A 429 16.55 -21.18 -9.73
CA GLU A 429 15.57 -20.35 -10.44
C GLU A 429 14.31 -20.21 -9.59
N ILE A 430 13.59 -19.08 -9.71
CA ILE A 430 12.29 -18.91 -9.06
C ILE A 430 11.19 -19.26 -10.03
N THR A 431 10.27 -20.08 -9.54
CA THR A 431 9.01 -20.37 -10.21
C THR A 431 7.87 -19.69 -9.48
N TYR A 432 6.98 -19.08 -10.27
CA TYR A 432 5.78 -18.43 -9.76
C TYR A 432 4.56 -19.28 -10.10
N LYS A 433 3.72 -19.56 -9.11
CA LYS A 433 2.50 -20.32 -9.33
C LYS A 433 1.31 -19.71 -8.58
N PRO A 434 0.16 -19.51 -9.24
CA PRO A 434 -1.06 -19.10 -8.56
C PRO A 434 -1.54 -20.20 -7.61
N VAL A 435 -1.84 -19.80 -6.37
CA VAL A 435 -2.32 -20.68 -5.30
C VAL A 435 -3.77 -20.36 -4.95
N ALA A 436 -4.16 -19.08 -5.01
CA ALA A 436 -5.55 -18.67 -4.86
C ALA A 436 -5.88 -17.59 -5.89
N VAL A 437 -6.91 -17.79 -6.71
CA VAL A 437 -7.31 -16.83 -7.75
C VAL A 437 -8.73 -16.35 -7.46
N PRO A 438 -8.93 -15.04 -7.23
CA PRO A 438 -10.25 -14.48 -6.96
C PRO A 438 -11.20 -14.65 -8.15
N LEU A 439 -12.49 -14.37 -7.94
CA LEU A 439 -13.38 -14.15 -9.07
C LEU A 439 -12.90 -12.91 -9.84
N PRO A 440 -12.93 -12.92 -11.18
CA PRO A 440 -12.58 -11.74 -11.94
C PRO A 440 -13.53 -10.62 -11.51
N LYS A 441 -12.99 -9.41 -11.31
CA LYS A 441 -13.82 -8.26 -10.97
C LYS A 441 -14.74 -7.96 -12.15
N VAL A 442 -16.00 -8.38 -12.03
CA VAL A 442 -17.02 -8.04 -13.02
C VAL A 442 -17.41 -6.61 -12.76
N TYR A 443 -16.95 -5.71 -13.61
CA TYR A 443 -17.39 -4.31 -13.56
C TYR A 443 -18.88 -4.26 -13.89
N ASP A 444 -19.60 -3.39 -13.20
CA ASP A 444 -20.99 -3.09 -13.49
C ASP A 444 -21.06 -2.28 -14.81
N GLU A 445 -20.77 -2.96 -15.92
CA GLU A 445 -20.85 -2.43 -17.29
C GLU A 445 -22.28 -1.89 -17.55
N PHE A 446 -23.29 -2.37 -16.80
CA PHE A 446 -24.66 -1.87 -16.79
C PHE A 446 -24.83 -0.50 -16.12
N ARG A 447 -24.19 -0.26 -14.97
CA ARG A 447 -24.11 1.12 -14.43
C ARG A 447 -23.42 2.05 -15.41
N TRP A 448 -22.34 1.61 -16.06
CA TRP A 448 -21.61 2.39 -17.08
C TRP A 448 -22.53 2.84 -18.22
N LEU A 449 -23.40 1.97 -18.71
CA LEU A 449 -24.39 2.30 -19.75
C LEU A 449 -25.43 3.35 -19.31
N ASN A 450 -25.65 3.52 -18.00
CA ASN A 450 -26.61 4.48 -17.44
C ASN A 450 -25.95 5.78 -16.96
N THR A 451 -24.74 5.72 -16.39
CA THR A 451 -24.00 6.92 -15.93
C THR A 451 -23.34 7.67 -17.09
N SER A 452 -23.08 7.03 -18.22
CA SER A 452 -22.52 7.68 -19.42
C SER A 452 -23.52 8.56 -20.19
N THR A 453 -24.68 8.90 -19.64
CA THR A 453 -25.60 9.88 -20.25
C THR A 453 -24.97 11.27 -20.40
N LYS A 454 -23.87 11.57 -19.67
CA LYS A 454 -23.04 12.78 -19.87
C LYS A 454 -21.89 12.61 -20.87
N ASN A 455 -21.39 11.39 -21.10
CA ASN A 455 -20.36 11.09 -22.10
C ASN A 455 -20.98 10.27 -23.25
N LYS A 456 -21.53 10.97 -24.24
CA LYS A 456 -22.28 10.41 -25.40
C LYS A 456 -21.49 9.40 -26.27
N THR A 457 -20.19 9.22 -26.05
CA THR A 457 -19.31 8.39 -26.90
C THR A 457 -19.12 6.94 -26.43
N GLN A 458 -19.56 6.55 -25.22
CA GLN A 458 -19.33 5.19 -24.69
C GLN A 458 -20.57 4.28 -24.66
N SER A 459 -21.74 4.76 -25.10
CA SER A 459 -23.00 3.99 -25.10
C SER A 459 -23.08 2.84 -26.13
N SER A 460 -21.97 2.52 -26.82
CA SER A 460 -21.87 1.47 -27.84
C SER A 460 -21.41 0.11 -27.31
N GLN A 461 -20.99 -0.04 -26.05
CA GLN A 461 -20.30 -1.28 -25.63
C GLN A 461 -21.20 -2.54 -25.53
N LEU A 462 -22.50 -2.41 -25.28
CA LEU A 462 -23.41 -3.58 -25.29
C LEU A 462 -23.51 -4.23 -26.67
N SER A 463 -23.31 -3.47 -27.75
CA SER A 463 -23.30 -4.00 -29.12
C SER A 463 -22.06 -4.85 -29.41
N LEU A 464 -21.00 -4.72 -28.61
CA LEU A 464 -19.75 -5.47 -28.77
C LEU A 464 -19.80 -6.85 -28.11
N LEU A 465 -20.66 -7.04 -27.10
CA LEU A 465 -20.71 -8.29 -26.36
C LEU A 465 -21.37 -9.42 -27.16
N GLU A 466 -22.14 -9.12 -28.22
CA GLU A 466 -22.82 -10.12 -29.04
C GLU A 466 -23.44 -11.28 -28.22
N VAL A 467 -24.23 -10.94 -27.20
CA VAL A 467 -24.75 -11.95 -26.26
C VAL A 467 -25.67 -12.95 -26.99
N ASP A 468 -25.37 -14.24 -26.86
CA ASP A 468 -26.16 -15.36 -27.38
C ASP A 468 -27.16 -15.83 -26.32
N GLU A 469 -26.74 -16.06 -25.08
CA GLU A 469 -27.63 -16.60 -24.05
C GLU A 469 -27.24 -16.13 -22.65
N ILE A 470 -28.23 -15.99 -21.76
CA ILE A 470 -27.98 -15.89 -20.31
C ILE A 470 -28.06 -17.30 -19.75
N THR A 471 -26.94 -17.86 -19.30
CA THR A 471 -26.84 -19.26 -18.85
C THR A 471 -27.21 -19.41 -17.38
N SER A 472 -26.96 -18.40 -16.56
CA SER A 472 -27.38 -18.37 -15.16
C SER A 472 -27.48 -16.95 -14.60
N ILE A 473 -28.36 -16.78 -13.64
CA ILE A 473 -28.52 -15.56 -12.84
C ILE A 473 -28.44 -15.98 -11.38
N SER A 474 -27.69 -15.22 -10.59
CA SER A 474 -27.60 -15.44 -9.14
C SER A 474 -27.54 -14.08 -8.45
N LYS A 475 -28.01 -13.99 -7.20
CA LYS A 475 -27.92 -12.73 -6.45
C LYS A 475 -26.46 -12.44 -6.10
N ASN A 476 -26.04 -11.19 -6.24
CA ASN A 476 -24.73 -10.75 -5.79
C ASN A 476 -24.86 -10.21 -4.36
N TYR A 477 -24.23 -10.90 -3.40
CA TYR A 477 -24.27 -10.49 -2.00
C TYR A 477 -23.28 -9.35 -1.77
N ARG A 478 -23.72 -8.35 -1.01
CA ARG A 478 -22.83 -7.31 -0.53
C ARG A 478 -22.05 -7.81 0.67
N GLY A 479 -20.72 -7.91 0.56
CA GLY A 479 -19.91 -8.43 1.65
C GLY A 479 -18.45 -8.65 1.28
N ASP A 480 -17.69 -9.12 2.27
CA ASP A 480 -16.28 -9.45 2.12
C ASP A 480 -16.12 -10.82 1.44
N THR A 481 -15.21 -10.92 0.47
CA THR A 481 -14.99 -12.17 -0.28
C THR A 481 -13.81 -12.96 0.27
N TYR A 482 -14.02 -14.21 0.69
CA TYR A 482 -12.97 -15.05 1.24
C TYR A 482 -12.60 -16.12 0.22
N ILE A 483 -11.33 -16.52 0.15
CA ILE A 483 -10.89 -17.63 -0.70
C ILE A 483 -10.22 -18.68 0.16
N LEU A 484 -10.79 -19.87 0.27
CA LEU A 484 -10.17 -21.04 0.91
C LEU A 484 -9.36 -21.82 -0.14
N TYR A 485 -8.11 -22.10 0.17
CA TYR A 485 -7.15 -22.76 -0.73
C TYR A 485 -6.21 -23.68 0.06
N ASN A 486 -5.63 -24.67 -0.63
CA ASN A 486 -4.63 -25.57 -0.05
C ASN A 486 -3.23 -25.19 -0.53
N TYR A 487 -2.26 -25.21 0.38
CA TYR A 487 -0.84 -25.06 0.04
C TYR A 487 0.01 -25.92 0.97
N CYS A 488 0.92 -26.71 0.40
CA CYS A 488 1.74 -27.70 1.14
C CYS A 488 0.92 -28.57 2.11
N GLY A 489 -0.25 -29.04 1.68
CA GLY A 489 -1.13 -29.88 2.50
C GLY A 489 -1.91 -29.14 3.58
N LYS A 490 -1.72 -27.82 3.75
CA LYS A 490 -2.40 -27.01 4.75
C LYS A 490 -3.48 -26.15 4.08
N TRP A 491 -4.71 -26.21 4.61
CA TRP A 491 -5.79 -25.32 4.19
C TRP A 491 -5.61 -23.93 4.81
N ARG A 492 -5.77 -22.90 3.99
CA ARG A 492 -5.62 -21.48 4.33
C ARG A 492 -6.76 -20.69 3.71
N TRP A 493 -7.04 -19.50 4.22
CA TRP A 493 -7.91 -18.55 3.55
C TRP A 493 -7.17 -17.27 3.18
N SER A 494 -7.73 -16.56 2.21
CA SER A 494 -7.35 -15.21 1.78
C SER A 494 -8.54 -14.28 2.00
N HIS A 495 -8.32 -13.14 2.68
CA HIS A 495 -9.35 -12.13 2.99
C HIS A 495 -9.06 -10.77 2.32
N PRO A 496 -10.05 -10.01 1.79
CA PRO A 496 -9.85 -8.76 1.07
C PRO A 496 -8.99 -7.75 1.83
N ASN A 497 -9.20 -7.63 3.13
CA ASN A 497 -8.51 -6.67 3.99
C ASN A 497 -7.24 -7.25 4.65
N GLU A 498 -6.65 -8.28 4.07
CA GLU A 498 -5.38 -8.86 4.55
C GLU A 498 -4.23 -7.86 4.54
N ASP A 499 -4.27 -6.87 3.66
CA ASP A 499 -3.32 -5.77 3.65
C ASP A 499 -3.41 -4.97 4.96
N LEU A 500 -4.61 -4.53 5.33
CA LEU A 500 -4.88 -3.82 6.58
C LEU A 500 -4.49 -4.68 7.79
N GLN A 501 -4.84 -5.97 7.79
CA GLN A 501 -4.45 -6.88 8.85
C GLN A 501 -2.95 -7.15 8.89
N TYR A 502 -2.25 -7.23 7.75
CA TYR A 502 -0.80 -7.37 7.69
C TYR A 502 -0.12 -6.15 8.32
N PHE A 503 -0.54 -4.94 7.95
CA PHE A 503 -0.02 -3.72 8.58
C PHE A 503 -0.39 -3.63 10.07
N THR A 504 -1.57 -4.13 10.44
CA THR A 504 -1.98 -4.24 11.84
C THR A 504 -1.15 -5.26 12.61
N LYS A 505 -0.81 -6.41 12.01
CA LYS A 505 0.04 -7.47 12.58
C LYS A 505 1.49 -7.00 12.71
N LEU A 506 2.00 -6.23 11.74
CA LEU A 506 3.27 -5.51 11.86
C LEU A 506 3.25 -4.53 13.03
N SER A 507 2.12 -3.85 13.29
CA SER A 507 1.97 -2.95 14.43
C SER A 507 1.64 -3.62 15.77
N ASN A 508 1.21 -4.89 15.78
CA ASN A 508 0.74 -5.60 16.97
C ASN A 508 1.39 -7.00 17.05
N VAL A 509 2.66 -7.05 17.45
CA VAL A 509 3.43 -8.31 17.63
C VAL A 509 2.80 -9.28 18.65
N ARG A 510 1.81 -8.85 19.44
CA ARG A 510 1.26 -9.60 20.59
C ARG A 510 -0.07 -10.34 20.38
N HIS A 511 -0.71 -10.28 19.20
CA HIS A 511 -1.99 -10.98 19.02
C HIS A 511 -1.85 -12.32 18.28
N SER A 512 -2.10 -13.38 19.05
CA SER A 512 -2.02 -14.81 18.72
C SER A 512 -2.89 -15.22 17.53
N SER A 513 -2.29 -15.97 16.61
CA SER A 513 -2.86 -16.64 15.44
C SER A 513 -3.94 -17.71 15.73
N GLY A 514 -4.32 -17.92 16.99
CA GLY A 514 -5.26 -18.98 17.39
C GLY A 514 -6.74 -18.66 17.10
N ASN A 515 -7.16 -17.40 17.27
CA ASN A 515 -8.58 -17.06 17.29
C ASN A 515 -9.20 -16.95 15.88
N GLU A 516 -8.41 -16.63 14.85
CA GLU A 516 -8.92 -16.43 13.48
C GLU A 516 -9.44 -17.74 12.85
N LYS A 517 -8.81 -18.90 13.15
CA LYS A 517 -9.27 -20.23 12.71
C LYS A 517 -10.61 -20.60 13.31
N GLU A 518 -10.73 -20.44 14.62
CA GLU A 518 -11.97 -20.73 15.33
C GLU A 518 -13.10 -19.79 14.90
N GLN A 519 -12.80 -18.50 14.69
CA GLN A 519 -13.75 -17.53 14.15
C GLN A 519 -14.21 -17.92 12.74
N PHE A 520 -13.30 -18.30 11.83
CA PHE A 520 -13.67 -18.72 10.48
C PHE A 520 -14.53 -19.99 10.48
N CYS A 521 -14.15 -21.00 11.27
CA CYS A 521 -14.95 -22.22 11.44
C CYS A 521 -16.35 -21.92 11.99
N SER A 522 -16.45 -21.00 12.96
CA SER A 522 -17.73 -20.57 13.52
C SER A 522 -18.63 -19.87 12.49
N LEU A 523 -18.02 -19.19 11.50
CA LEU A 523 -18.74 -18.56 10.38
C LEU A 523 -19.17 -19.55 9.29
N LEU A 524 -18.49 -20.69 9.14
CA LEU A 524 -18.91 -21.73 8.20
C LEU A 524 -20.12 -22.49 8.73
N SER A 525 -20.06 -22.97 9.98
CA SER A 525 -21.18 -23.60 10.66
C SER A 525 -20.93 -23.67 12.17
N PRO A 526 -21.93 -23.36 13.02
CA PRO A 526 -21.81 -23.54 14.48
C PRO A 526 -21.46 -25.00 14.83
N GLY A 527 -20.25 -25.23 15.36
CA GLY A 527 -19.77 -26.54 15.76
C GLY A 527 -19.00 -27.32 14.69
N ALA A 528 -18.75 -26.74 13.50
CA ALA A 528 -17.87 -27.35 12.52
C ALA A 528 -16.42 -27.39 13.04
N ASN A 529 -15.80 -28.57 12.96
CA ASN A 529 -14.38 -28.74 13.23
C ASN A 529 -13.56 -28.60 11.94
N PHE A 530 -12.49 -27.80 11.98
CA PHE A 530 -11.53 -27.64 10.90
C PHE A 530 -10.89 -28.97 10.46
N GLU A 531 -10.63 -29.91 11.37
CA GLU A 531 -10.08 -31.22 10.99
C GLU A 531 -11.06 -32.04 10.14
N GLU A 532 -12.36 -31.96 10.43
CA GLU A 532 -13.39 -32.64 9.65
C GLU A 532 -13.54 -32.00 8.26
N LEU A 533 -13.46 -30.66 8.19
CA LEU A 533 -13.42 -29.93 6.93
C LEU A 533 -12.22 -30.36 6.07
N ASN A 534 -11.02 -30.43 6.67
CA ASN A 534 -9.81 -30.86 5.95
C ASN A 534 -9.98 -32.25 5.35
N ALA A 535 -10.43 -33.24 6.13
CA ALA A 535 -10.64 -34.61 5.66
C ALA A 535 -11.62 -34.71 4.48
N ARG A 536 -12.66 -33.87 4.46
CA ARG A 536 -13.61 -33.80 3.34
C ARG A 536 -13.00 -33.17 2.09
N LEU A 537 -12.04 -32.26 2.26
CA LEU A 537 -11.43 -31.49 1.17
C LEU A 537 -10.13 -32.10 0.62
N ASP A 538 -9.59 -33.18 1.19
CA ASP A 538 -8.30 -33.78 0.77
C ASP A 538 -8.23 -34.13 -0.73
N ASN A 539 -9.36 -34.47 -1.36
CA ASN A 539 -9.45 -34.73 -2.81
C ASN A 539 -9.63 -33.46 -3.67
N HIS A 540 -9.57 -32.28 -3.06
CA HIS A 540 -9.88 -30.99 -3.66
C HIS A 540 -8.75 -29.96 -3.50
N THR A 541 -7.51 -30.41 -3.23
CA THR A 541 -6.35 -29.54 -3.03
C THR A 541 -6.00 -28.63 -4.21
N ASN A 542 -6.43 -28.97 -5.43
CA ASN A 542 -6.28 -28.15 -6.63
C ASN A 542 -7.42 -27.12 -6.85
N LYS A 543 -8.32 -26.97 -5.87
CA LYS A 543 -9.49 -26.08 -5.98
C LYS A 543 -9.39 -24.90 -5.03
N ASN A 544 -9.94 -23.77 -5.45
CA ASN A 544 -10.23 -22.64 -4.57
C ASN A 544 -11.73 -22.56 -4.32
N PHE A 545 -12.12 -22.47 -3.05
CA PHE A 545 -13.51 -22.24 -2.64
C PHE A 545 -13.67 -20.78 -2.28
N ILE A 546 -14.53 -20.07 -3.02
CA ILE A 546 -14.71 -18.64 -2.89
C ILE A 546 -16.03 -18.41 -2.16
N PHE A 547 -15.96 -17.70 -1.05
CA PHE A 547 -17.09 -17.37 -0.19
C PHE A 547 -17.33 -15.87 -0.16
N VAL A 548 -18.53 -15.48 0.21
CA VAL A 548 -18.87 -14.11 0.63
C VAL A 548 -19.43 -14.15 2.05
N LYS A 549 -19.03 -13.20 2.89
CA LYS A 549 -19.68 -12.91 4.17
C LYS A 549 -20.60 -11.70 3.99
N PRO A 550 -21.92 -11.89 3.84
CA PRO A 550 -22.83 -10.77 3.64
C PRO A 550 -22.81 -9.83 4.84
N ILE A 551 -22.89 -8.51 4.63
CA ILE A 551 -22.82 -7.51 5.72
C ILE A 551 -23.90 -7.76 6.80
N SER A 552 -25.06 -8.25 6.39
CA SER A 552 -26.21 -8.48 7.26
C SER A 552 -26.22 -9.86 7.94
N GLU A 553 -25.22 -10.71 7.67
CA GLU A 553 -25.25 -12.11 8.06
C GLU A 553 -23.93 -12.54 8.73
N ASN A 554 -24.04 -13.42 9.72
CA ASN A 554 -22.89 -13.97 10.45
C ASN A 554 -22.44 -15.33 9.91
N TYR A 555 -22.61 -15.57 8.62
CA TYR A 555 -22.17 -16.82 7.98
C TYR A 555 -21.54 -16.57 6.61
N LEU A 556 -20.75 -17.55 6.16
CA LEU A 556 -20.13 -17.56 4.84
C LEU A 556 -21.03 -18.29 3.84
N SER A 557 -21.27 -17.66 2.69
CA SER A 557 -21.98 -18.26 1.56
C SER A 557 -20.99 -18.63 0.47
N LEU A 558 -21.01 -19.89 0.01
CA LEU A 558 -20.16 -20.32 -1.11
C LEU A 558 -20.71 -19.74 -2.42
N ILE A 559 -19.86 -19.00 -3.14
CA ILE A 559 -20.25 -18.29 -4.37
C ILE A 559 -19.60 -18.87 -5.62
N ALA A 560 -18.44 -19.51 -5.50
CA ALA A 560 -17.77 -20.16 -6.62
C ALA A 560 -16.77 -21.22 -6.14
N VAL A 561 -16.52 -22.21 -7.00
CA VAL A 561 -15.36 -23.11 -6.88
C VAL A 561 -14.55 -22.98 -8.15
N ARG A 562 -13.25 -22.70 -8.02
CA ARG A 562 -12.33 -22.58 -9.16
C ARG A 562 -11.37 -23.76 -9.17
N ASP A 563 -11.22 -24.41 -10.32
CA ASP A 563 -10.15 -25.38 -10.57
C ASP A 563 -8.89 -24.65 -11.06
N LEU A 564 -7.80 -24.75 -10.32
CA LEU A 564 -6.54 -24.09 -10.67
C LEU A 564 -5.81 -24.75 -11.84
N THR A 565 -6.12 -26.00 -12.16
CA THR A 565 -5.45 -26.75 -13.23
C THR A 565 -5.74 -26.16 -14.60
N ASN A 566 -6.99 -25.73 -14.80
CA ASN A 566 -7.49 -25.15 -16.05
C ASN A 566 -7.99 -23.70 -15.87
N ASN A 567 -7.93 -23.17 -14.65
CA ASN A 567 -8.43 -21.86 -14.25
C ASN A 567 -9.93 -21.64 -14.56
N THR A 568 -10.75 -22.69 -14.46
CA THR A 568 -12.19 -22.64 -14.75
C THR A 568 -13.05 -22.57 -13.49
N ILE A 569 -14.21 -21.94 -13.59
CA ILE A 569 -15.24 -21.97 -12.53
C ILE A 569 -16.09 -23.21 -12.71
N LEU A 570 -16.18 -24.02 -11.65
CA LEU A 570 -16.95 -25.26 -11.61
C LEU A 570 -18.39 -25.00 -11.17
N ASP A 571 -19.29 -25.93 -11.51
CA ASP A 571 -20.64 -25.90 -10.97
C ASP A 571 -20.62 -26.14 -9.46
N LEU A 572 -21.50 -25.47 -8.72
CA LEU A 572 -21.55 -25.53 -7.26
C LEU A 572 -22.31 -26.76 -6.75
N GLU A 573 -23.20 -27.34 -7.57
CA GLU A 573 -24.05 -28.46 -7.17
C GLU A 573 -23.27 -29.66 -6.59
N PRO A 574 -22.16 -30.12 -7.17
CA PRO A 574 -21.35 -31.20 -6.59
C PRO A 574 -20.73 -30.88 -5.22
N PHE A 575 -20.62 -29.60 -4.87
CA PHE A 575 -20.01 -29.12 -3.63
C PHE A 575 -21.02 -28.77 -2.54
N SER A 576 -22.32 -28.81 -2.87
CA SER A 576 -23.42 -28.45 -1.96
C SER A 576 -23.43 -29.25 -0.66
N ASN A 577 -22.96 -30.49 -0.69
CA ASN A 577 -22.87 -31.37 0.49
C ASN A 577 -21.48 -31.40 1.14
N LEU A 578 -20.47 -30.77 0.51
CA LEU A 578 -19.08 -30.86 0.94
C LEU A 578 -18.78 -29.92 2.12
N LEU A 579 -19.39 -28.73 2.10
CA LEU A 579 -19.12 -27.63 3.04
C LEU A 579 -20.35 -27.42 3.93
N PHE A 580 -20.31 -27.99 5.14
CA PHE A 580 -21.27 -27.91 6.24
C PHE A 580 -22.34 -26.81 6.09
N ASP A 581 -23.60 -27.18 5.83
CA ASP A 581 -24.78 -26.29 5.76
C ASP A 581 -24.57 -24.92 5.07
N CYS A 582 -23.51 -24.76 4.27
CA CYS A 582 -23.20 -23.51 3.62
C CYS A 582 -24.31 -23.26 2.62
N LYS A 583 -25.07 -22.19 2.87
CA LYS A 583 -25.98 -21.68 1.86
C LYS A 583 -25.13 -21.29 0.65
N TYR A 584 -25.27 -22.03 -0.43
CA TYR A 584 -24.74 -21.60 -1.71
C TYR A 584 -25.78 -20.72 -2.38
N ILE A 585 -25.32 -19.81 -3.24
CA ILE A 585 -26.22 -18.90 -3.93
C ILE A 585 -27.07 -19.71 -4.91
N GLN A 586 -28.39 -19.78 -4.63
CA GLN A 586 -29.32 -20.43 -5.54
C GLN A 586 -29.39 -19.67 -6.87
N LYS A 587 -29.30 -20.41 -7.97
CA LYS A 587 -29.55 -19.87 -9.31
C LYS A 587 -31.02 -19.46 -9.39
N GLU A 588 -31.27 -18.25 -9.84
CA GLU A 588 -32.61 -17.75 -10.08
C GLU A 588 -33.23 -18.44 -11.30
N ASN A 589 -34.56 -18.64 -11.27
CA ASN A 589 -35.27 -19.22 -12.40
C ASN A 589 -35.36 -18.18 -13.54
N ILE A 590 -34.48 -18.29 -14.54
CA ILE A 590 -34.41 -17.39 -15.69
C ILE A 590 -35.76 -17.28 -16.41
N GLY A 591 -36.48 -18.39 -16.60
CA GLY A 591 -37.79 -18.39 -17.28
C GLY A 591 -38.82 -17.54 -16.54
N MET A 592 -38.87 -17.67 -15.21
CA MET A 592 -39.72 -16.84 -14.36
C MET A 592 -39.30 -15.36 -14.40
N LEU A 593 -38.01 -15.06 -14.33
CA LEU A 593 -37.50 -13.69 -14.42
C LEU A 593 -37.80 -13.05 -15.79
N LYS A 594 -37.63 -13.78 -16.89
CA LYS A 594 -38.01 -13.31 -18.25
C LYS A 594 -39.48 -12.96 -18.32
N LYS A 595 -40.36 -13.82 -17.77
CA LYS A 595 -41.80 -13.57 -17.74
C LYS A 595 -42.13 -12.27 -16.99
N LYS A 596 -41.59 -12.09 -15.78
CA LYS A 596 -41.79 -10.87 -14.98
C LYS A 596 -41.22 -9.63 -15.67
N ALA A 597 -40.06 -9.75 -16.32
CA ALA A 597 -39.45 -8.66 -17.07
C ALA A 597 -40.35 -8.19 -18.23
N LEU A 598 -40.99 -9.12 -18.94
CA LEU A 598 -41.97 -8.81 -19.99
C LEU A 598 -43.22 -8.14 -19.43
N GLU A 599 -43.75 -8.65 -18.31
CA GLU A 599 -44.91 -8.06 -17.60
C GLU A 599 -44.65 -6.61 -17.18
N MET A 600 -43.43 -6.29 -16.74
CA MET A 600 -43.02 -4.94 -16.31
C MET A 600 -42.43 -4.07 -17.44
N SER A 601 -42.40 -4.55 -18.69
CA SER A 601 -41.67 -3.88 -19.76
C SER A 601 -42.14 -2.45 -20.05
N SER A 602 -43.41 -2.12 -19.80
CA SER A 602 -43.95 -0.76 -19.92
C SER A 602 -43.42 0.19 -18.84
N ASP A 603 -43.12 -0.34 -17.66
CA ASP A 603 -42.76 0.43 -16.47
C ASP A 603 -41.24 0.60 -16.34
N LEU A 604 -40.47 -0.24 -17.05
CA LEU A 604 -39.02 -0.13 -17.20
C LEU A 604 -38.64 1.00 -18.18
N LEU A 605 -38.99 2.25 -17.81
CA LEU A 605 -38.91 3.49 -18.60
C LEU A 605 -37.50 3.94 -19.04
N TYR A 606 -36.47 3.11 -18.87
CA TYR A 606 -35.13 3.41 -19.35
C TYR A 606 -35.09 3.36 -20.90
N LYS A 607 -35.02 4.53 -21.54
CA LYS A 607 -34.68 4.63 -22.97
C LYS A 607 -33.23 4.23 -23.15
N LEU A 608 -32.99 3.00 -23.62
CA LEU A 608 -31.66 2.63 -24.10
C LEU A 608 -31.45 3.30 -25.46
N PRO A 609 -30.27 3.87 -25.72
CA PRO A 609 -29.90 4.36 -27.05
C PRO A 609 -29.71 3.24 -28.09
N TYR A 610 -29.92 1.97 -27.70
CA TYR A 610 -29.60 0.79 -28.50
C TYR A 610 -30.76 0.31 -29.36
N LYS A 611 -30.51 0.15 -30.67
CA LYS A 611 -31.43 -0.54 -31.59
C LYS A 611 -31.14 -2.03 -31.54
N CYS A 612 -32.01 -2.80 -30.89
CA CYS A 612 -31.95 -4.27 -30.93
C CYS A 612 -32.27 -4.76 -32.34
N SER A 613 -31.44 -5.64 -32.89
CA SER A 613 -31.58 -6.16 -34.25
C SER A 613 -32.54 -7.36 -34.33
N SER A 614 -32.76 -8.06 -33.22
CA SER A 614 -33.63 -9.23 -33.12
C SER A 614 -34.57 -9.17 -31.91
N GLN A 615 -35.63 -9.98 -31.91
CA GLN A 615 -36.52 -10.11 -30.74
C GLN A 615 -35.78 -10.71 -29.54
N HIS A 616 -34.90 -11.67 -29.79
CA HIS A 616 -34.07 -12.30 -28.76
C HIS A 616 -33.20 -11.29 -28.01
N GLU A 617 -32.55 -10.37 -28.74
CA GLU A 617 -31.80 -9.26 -28.13
C GLU A 617 -32.70 -8.35 -27.29
N LYS A 618 -33.94 -8.08 -27.74
CA LYS A 618 -34.91 -7.30 -26.96
C LYS A 618 -35.29 -8.02 -25.66
N ASP A 619 -35.46 -9.34 -25.70
CA ASP A 619 -35.83 -10.14 -24.53
C ASP A 619 -34.70 -10.14 -23.50
N ILE A 620 -33.45 -10.32 -23.93
CA ILE A 620 -32.26 -10.20 -23.08
C ILE A 620 -32.18 -8.80 -22.47
N VAL A 621 -32.29 -7.75 -23.27
CA VAL A 621 -32.24 -6.37 -22.79
C VAL A 621 -33.35 -6.06 -21.80
N THR A 622 -34.56 -6.58 -22.04
CA THR A 622 -35.71 -6.41 -21.13
C THR A 622 -35.46 -7.11 -19.79
N LEU A 623 -34.91 -8.32 -19.82
CA LEU A 623 -34.50 -9.04 -18.60
C LEU A 623 -33.40 -8.28 -17.84
N LEU A 624 -32.39 -7.76 -18.52
CA LEU A 624 -31.30 -7.01 -17.87
C LEU A 624 -31.81 -5.71 -17.23
N LYS A 625 -32.74 -5.00 -17.88
CA LYS A 625 -33.45 -3.85 -17.28
C LYS A 625 -34.21 -4.25 -16.02
N TYR A 626 -34.91 -5.38 -16.06
CA TYR A 626 -35.66 -5.87 -14.92
C TYR A 626 -34.73 -6.24 -13.76
N LEU A 627 -33.61 -6.90 -14.02
CA LEU A 627 -32.61 -7.21 -13.00
C LEU A 627 -31.99 -5.96 -12.39
N TYR A 628 -31.72 -4.92 -13.20
CA TYR A 628 -31.27 -3.63 -12.71
C TYR A 628 -32.33 -2.91 -11.87
N TYR A 629 -33.60 -2.97 -12.28
CA TYR A 629 -34.70 -2.45 -11.46
C TYR A 629 -34.76 -3.19 -10.12
N LEU A 630 -34.68 -4.52 -10.16
CA LEU A 630 -34.65 -5.36 -8.97
C LEU A 630 -33.45 -5.01 -8.09
N SER A 631 -32.24 -4.86 -8.62
CA SER A 631 -31.04 -4.53 -7.82
C SER A 631 -31.18 -3.20 -7.07
N ASN A 632 -31.87 -2.20 -7.63
CA ASN A 632 -32.14 -0.95 -6.93
C ASN A 632 -33.27 -1.06 -5.88
N SER A 633 -34.08 -2.12 -5.95
CA SER A 633 -35.16 -2.41 -5.00
C SER A 633 -34.77 -3.43 -3.92
N LEU A 634 -33.76 -4.25 -4.19
CA LEU A 634 -33.14 -5.14 -3.23
C LEU A 634 -32.46 -4.24 -2.20
N GLY A 635 -32.92 -4.28 -0.95
CA GLY A 635 -32.39 -3.44 0.13
C GLY A 635 -30.89 -3.66 0.39
N PHE A 636 -30.38 -3.15 1.52
CA PHE A 636 -28.94 -3.07 1.83
C PHE A 636 -28.10 -4.36 1.75
N CYS A 637 -28.72 -5.55 1.65
CA CYS A 637 -28.04 -6.85 1.70
C CYS A 637 -27.45 -7.33 0.35
N TYR A 638 -27.92 -6.81 -0.80
CA TYR A 638 -27.50 -7.27 -2.12
C TYR A 638 -26.96 -6.12 -2.96
N ASP A 639 -25.85 -6.36 -3.66
CA ASP A 639 -25.25 -5.39 -4.59
C ASP A 639 -25.81 -5.55 -6.02
N GLY A 640 -26.60 -6.60 -6.29
CA GLY A 640 -27.29 -6.80 -7.56
C GLY A 640 -27.39 -8.27 -7.95
N PHE A 641 -27.11 -8.56 -9.22
CA PHE A 641 -27.14 -9.92 -9.78
C PHE A 641 -25.84 -10.22 -10.52
N ASN A 642 -25.29 -11.41 -10.30
CA ASN A 642 -24.26 -12.00 -11.13
C ASN A 642 -24.92 -12.73 -12.30
N ILE A 643 -24.54 -12.39 -13.52
CA ILE A 643 -25.17 -12.87 -14.75
C ILE A 643 -24.09 -13.51 -15.61
N ASN A 644 -24.21 -14.81 -15.83
CA ASN A 644 -23.33 -15.53 -16.75
C ASN A 644 -23.93 -15.49 -18.14
N LEU A 645 -23.11 -15.04 -19.10
CA LEU A 645 -23.47 -14.88 -20.49
C LEU A 645 -22.67 -15.85 -21.34
N LYS A 646 -23.32 -16.40 -22.36
CA LYS A 646 -22.66 -17.03 -23.49
C LYS A 646 -22.68 -16.04 -24.64
N LEU A 647 -21.53 -15.73 -25.21
CA LEU A 647 -21.44 -14.81 -26.35
C LEU A 647 -21.55 -15.60 -27.67
N LYS A 648 -21.99 -14.96 -28.75
CA LYS A 648 -22.07 -15.58 -30.11
C LYS A 648 -20.72 -16.08 -30.59
N SER A 649 -19.63 -15.49 -30.09
CA SER A 649 -18.26 -15.94 -30.32
C SER A 649 -17.92 -17.28 -29.64
N GLY A 650 -18.83 -17.84 -28.83
CA GLY A 650 -18.62 -19.06 -28.07
C GLY A 650 -17.82 -18.88 -26.77
N ARG A 651 -17.51 -17.63 -26.39
CA ARG A 651 -16.84 -17.26 -25.14
C ARG A 651 -17.82 -17.05 -23.99
#